data_AF-A0A1Y1UFG8-F1
#
_entry.id   AF-A0A1Y1UFG8-F1
#
_cell.length_a   1.000
_cell.length_b   1.000
_cell.length_c   1.000
_cell.angle_alpha   90.00
_cell.angle_beta   90.00
_cell.angle_gamma   90.00
#
_symmetry.space_group_name_H-M   'P 1'
#
loop_
_entity.id
_entity.type
_entity.pdbx_description
1 polymer ?
#
loop_
_entity_poly.entity_id
_entity_poly.type
_entity_poly.pdbx_seq_one_letter_code
_entity_poly.pdbx_strand_id
1 'polypeptide(L)'
;MSAPEEEFEKTETYGGPEITLTPDQEAQYAQLTRNLQEVTSAEIVRKVLSKGEVVKCYWGTATTGRPHIAYCVPLLKIADFLAAGASVKILLADLHAFLDASKSTLETVKWRAKYYSFLLKAMFITLGVPIDKLQFVLGTSYQLTAEYTLDVYKFHSLTTAKAAGHAGADVVKQSESPLMSSMLYPGLQALDEQYLDVDFQFGGVDQRKIFMYAAHFLPRMGYAKRAHLMSPMVPGLSGGKMSSSDPKSKVDFLDSPSEVKNKLKAALCTPGEVEGNGVLAFLRHVLIPVQQLRHEQAEARGEEPPRGEGSFVKPSAPSGTIFTISRPEKFGGDIHFPSYQAIEDAYAKEELHPGDLKTGVTDAINGLLAPIQKMFESDPEWQECERLGYPDASTANAVASAKQGAGDKAQPVKTKPPKDVRRAPPTEEERAALRAQKDQEKAVKAQAAAAAAGLNMTPEELKKRDATAANVVPNSGRANASAGSSSSARSSEALTTTDMPRLKLLTKGKVRDVYELPDSEDKDKMLFVATDRISAYDYIMENGIPQKGATLTTLSLFWFHKLSHIIPNHVLVPSISGSKPKCLDPSTSAWDEFPKSLAEYRDQVEGRSMIVRKCEVVKIEAIVRGYITGSAWAEYKKSGTMHGIKLPEGLVESQKLPEPVFTPSTKADLGDHDENIHPDKVKDICGEKLAKQIAEVAVRLYSEAAAYALERGLILADTKFEFGLLPDANGEKQLILIDECLTPDSSRYWSAATYRPGQPQPSFDKQYLRDWLTQNNLKKAGVTLPPDVVAETKAKYEDARDRVMGLGKHA
;
A
#
# COMPACT_ATOMS: atom_id res chain seq x y z
N MET A 1 -12.61 31.39 11.59
CA MET A 1 -11.70 31.47 12.75
C MET A 1 -10.45 30.69 12.38
N SER A 2 -9.34 31.41 12.24
CA SER A 2 -8.01 30.96 11.86
C SER A 2 -7.23 30.40 13.06
N ALA A 3 -6.31 29.46 12.78
CA ALA A 3 -5.36 28.72 13.65
C ALA A 3 -5.89 27.45 14.36
N PRO A 4 -5.15 26.32 14.23
CA PRO A 4 -4.03 26.05 15.14
C PRO A 4 -2.77 25.60 14.38
N GLU A 5 -2.03 26.55 13.81
CA GLU A 5 -0.60 26.36 13.50
C GLU A 5 0.29 26.97 14.60
N GLU A 6 -0.22 27.93 15.39
CA GLU A 6 0.56 28.69 16.37
C GLU A 6 0.86 27.97 17.71
N GLU A 7 0.22 26.85 18.04
CA GLU A 7 0.36 26.28 19.41
C GLU A 7 1.65 25.48 19.62
N PHE A 8 2.35 25.10 18.56
CA PHE A 8 3.65 24.40 18.63
C PHE A 8 4.84 25.28 18.21
N GLU A 9 4.59 26.54 17.86
CA GLU A 9 5.56 27.43 17.21
C GLU A 9 6.19 28.46 18.15
N LYS A 10 5.97 28.35 19.47
CA LYS A 10 6.77 29.09 20.43
C LYS A 10 8.12 28.38 20.60
N THR A 11 9.05 28.68 19.70
CA THR A 11 10.47 28.69 20.06
C THR A 11 10.64 29.68 21.21
N GLU A 12 10.55 29.20 22.44
CA GLU A 12 11.14 29.91 23.57
C GLU A 12 12.64 29.96 23.32
N THR A 13 13.11 31.06 22.72
CA THR A 13 14.51 31.46 22.80
C THR A 13 14.77 31.85 24.25
N TYR A 14 14.97 30.85 25.11
CA TYR A 14 15.58 31.08 26.42
C TYR A 14 17.02 31.50 26.16
N GLY A 15 17.29 32.80 26.33
CA GLY A 15 18.64 33.34 26.50
C GLY A 15 19.25 32.82 27.80
N GLY A 16 19.62 31.54 27.81
CA GLY A 16 20.49 30.98 28.83
C GLY A 16 21.92 31.53 28.68
N PRO A 17 22.73 31.48 29.75
CA PRO A 17 24.13 31.90 29.68
C PRO A 17 24.87 31.15 28.58
N GLU A 18 25.71 31.86 27.83
CA GLU A 18 26.51 31.31 26.75
C GLU A 18 27.46 30.23 27.31
N ILE A 19 27.16 28.96 27.05
CA ILE A 19 27.95 27.83 27.57
C ILE A 19 29.28 27.79 26.80
N THR A 20 30.35 28.25 27.46
CA THR A 20 31.70 28.23 26.90
C THR A 20 32.29 26.82 27.03
N LEU A 21 32.73 26.25 25.91
CA LEU A 21 33.42 24.97 25.84
C LEU A 21 34.92 25.18 25.59
N THR A 22 35.76 24.25 26.06
CA THR A 22 37.17 24.20 25.66
C THR A 22 37.31 23.80 24.18
N PRO A 23 38.46 24.04 23.54
CA PRO A 23 38.67 23.61 22.14
C PRO A 23 38.40 22.12 21.90
N ASP A 24 38.80 21.26 22.85
CA ASP A 24 38.56 19.81 22.76
C ASP A 24 37.07 19.48 22.89
N GLN A 25 36.35 20.16 23.79
CA GLN A 25 34.90 20.00 23.95
C GLN A 25 34.13 20.53 22.73
N GLU A 26 34.61 21.59 22.07
CA GLU A 26 34.05 22.06 20.79
C GLU A 26 34.28 21.05 19.67
N ALA A 27 35.48 20.44 19.59
CA ALA A 27 35.75 19.37 18.64
C ALA A 27 34.83 18.16 18.88
N GLN A 28 34.63 17.78 20.14
CA GLN A 28 33.70 16.72 20.54
C GLN A 28 32.26 17.05 20.12
N TYR A 29 31.78 18.27 20.41
CA TYR A 29 30.45 18.72 20.00
C TYR A 29 30.27 18.76 18.47
N ALA A 30 31.28 19.24 17.74
CA ALA A 30 31.29 19.25 16.28
C ALA A 30 31.22 17.83 15.71
N GLN A 31 31.94 16.87 16.30
CA GLN A 31 31.85 15.47 15.90
C GLN A 31 30.47 14.86 16.21
N LEU A 32 29.88 15.16 17.36
CA LEU A 32 28.51 14.73 17.69
C LEU A 32 27.49 15.30 16.68
N THR A 33 27.69 16.52 16.18
CA THR A 33 26.67 17.22 15.37
C THR A 33 26.94 17.23 13.87
N ARG A 34 28.11 16.78 13.40
CA ARG A 34 28.40 16.71 11.96
C ARG A 34 27.39 15.84 11.20
N ASN A 35 27.11 16.24 9.96
CA ASN A 35 26.23 15.51 9.02
C ASN A 35 24.78 15.30 9.50
N LEU A 36 24.32 16.09 10.47
CA LEU A 36 22.91 16.14 10.88
C LEU A 36 22.15 17.20 10.09
N GLN A 37 20.86 16.95 9.87
CA GLN A 37 19.95 17.92 9.29
C GLN A 37 19.48 18.94 10.33
N GLU A 38 19.23 18.49 11.56
CA GLU A 38 18.70 19.35 12.62
C GLU A 38 19.18 18.88 13.99
N VAL A 39 19.44 19.83 14.89
CA VAL A 39 19.78 19.61 16.30
C VAL A 39 18.88 20.50 17.15
N THR A 40 18.10 19.92 18.05
CA THR A 40 17.23 20.67 18.95
C THR A 40 17.70 20.57 20.39
N SER A 41 17.53 21.66 21.15
CA SER A 41 18.00 21.78 22.55
C SER A 41 19.50 21.50 22.70
N ALA A 42 20.30 22.01 21.76
CA ALA A 42 21.75 21.84 21.68
C ALA A 42 22.49 22.21 22.99
N GLU A 43 21.94 23.16 23.74
CA GLU A 43 22.44 23.60 25.04
C GLU A 43 22.54 22.47 26.07
N ILE A 44 21.72 21.42 25.97
CA ILE A 44 21.76 20.26 26.87
C ILE A 44 23.07 19.49 26.67
N VAL A 45 23.41 19.16 25.42
CA VAL A 45 24.65 18.46 25.09
C VAL A 45 25.86 19.32 25.46
N ARG A 46 25.83 20.60 25.12
CA ARG A 46 26.89 21.55 25.50
C ARG A 46 27.07 21.63 27.01
N LYS A 47 25.98 21.63 27.78
CA LYS A 47 26.04 21.66 29.25
C LYS A 47 26.72 20.41 29.82
N VAL A 48 26.39 19.23 29.32
CA VAL A 48 27.05 17.97 29.74
C VAL A 48 28.54 18.01 29.43
N LEU A 49 28.91 18.44 28.22
CA LEU A 49 30.31 18.58 27.81
C LEU A 49 31.07 19.59 28.68
N SER A 50 30.47 20.75 28.98
CA SER A 50 31.10 21.80 29.80
C SER A 50 31.48 21.32 31.21
N LYS A 51 30.78 20.32 31.74
CA LYS A 51 31.07 19.68 33.03
C LYS A 51 32.12 18.57 32.96
N GLY A 52 32.57 18.20 31.76
CA GLY A 52 33.42 17.02 31.52
C GLY A 52 32.70 15.70 31.76
N GLU A 53 31.36 15.69 31.71
CA GLU A 53 30.55 14.48 31.84
C GLU A 53 30.46 13.73 30.50
N VAL A 54 30.30 12.40 30.56
CA VAL A 54 30.10 11.58 29.36
C VAL A 54 28.68 11.77 28.86
N VAL A 55 28.55 12.22 27.60
CA VAL A 55 27.24 12.37 26.95
C VAL A 55 26.63 10.99 26.70
N LYS A 56 25.40 10.78 27.16
CA LYS A 56 24.64 9.55 26.99
C LYS A 56 23.61 9.71 25.89
N CYS A 57 23.57 8.77 24.96
CA CYS A 57 22.57 8.77 23.90
C CYS A 57 21.93 7.41 23.68
N TYR A 58 20.74 7.43 23.09
CA TYR A 58 20.21 6.23 22.47
C TYR A 58 19.73 6.46 21.05
N TRP A 59 19.77 5.36 20.31
CA TRP A 59 19.11 5.19 19.02
C TRP A 59 18.17 3.99 19.11
N GLY A 60 16.92 4.20 18.73
CA GLY A 60 15.90 3.15 18.70
C GLY A 60 15.67 2.62 17.30
N THR A 61 15.56 1.30 17.18
CA THR A 61 15.09 0.66 15.94
C THR A 61 13.98 -0.33 16.26
N ALA A 62 12.82 -0.14 15.64
CA ALA A 62 11.75 -1.12 15.69
C ALA A 62 12.17 -2.37 14.89
N THR A 63 11.97 -3.55 15.47
CA THR A 63 12.39 -4.84 14.92
C THR A 63 11.32 -5.41 13.98
N THR A 64 10.97 -4.63 12.95
CA THR A 64 9.87 -4.91 12.02
C THR A 64 10.33 -5.66 10.77
N GLY A 65 10.58 -4.99 9.64
CA GLY A 65 11.02 -5.63 8.39
C GLY A 65 12.51 -5.99 8.40
N ARG A 66 13.01 -6.64 7.34
CA ARG A 66 14.46 -6.83 7.17
C ARG A 66 15.15 -5.47 7.00
N PRO A 67 16.20 -5.14 7.77
CA PRO A 67 17.01 -3.95 7.54
C PRO A 67 17.66 -4.00 6.16
N HIS A 68 17.76 -2.83 5.55
CA HIS A 68 18.39 -2.62 4.25
C HIS A 68 19.61 -1.72 4.37
N ILE A 69 20.43 -1.65 3.31
CA ILE A 69 21.75 -1.01 3.33
C ILE A 69 21.76 0.45 3.79
N ALA A 70 20.65 1.18 3.68
CA ALA A 70 20.52 2.52 4.25
C ALA A 70 20.70 2.59 5.78
N TYR A 71 20.57 1.48 6.50
CA TYR A 71 20.91 1.40 7.92
C TYR A 71 22.38 1.81 8.18
N CYS A 72 23.26 1.77 7.19
CA CYS A 72 24.61 2.33 7.32
C CYS A 72 24.60 3.80 7.75
N VAL A 73 23.61 4.62 7.34
CA VAL A 73 23.57 6.06 7.69
C VAL A 73 23.46 6.28 9.20
N PRO A 74 22.47 5.73 9.92
CA PRO A 74 22.46 5.84 11.38
C PRO A 74 23.66 5.16 12.04
N LEU A 75 24.20 4.06 11.48
CA LEU A 75 25.35 3.38 12.09
C LEU A 75 26.65 4.20 11.98
N LEU A 76 26.85 4.91 10.88
CA LEU A 76 27.97 5.84 10.71
C LEU A 76 27.90 6.96 11.75
N LYS A 77 26.70 7.49 12.02
CA LYS A 77 26.52 8.50 13.06
C LYS A 77 26.76 7.94 14.47
N ILE A 78 26.39 6.69 14.73
CA ILE A 78 26.74 6.00 15.97
C ILE A 78 28.27 5.85 16.11
N ALA A 79 28.98 5.59 15.00
CA ALA A 79 30.45 5.57 15.01
C ALA A 79 31.03 6.93 15.41
N ASP A 80 30.47 8.04 14.90
CA ASP A 80 30.84 9.40 15.33
C ASP A 80 30.61 9.61 16.82
N PHE A 81 29.48 9.16 17.35
CA PHE A 81 29.16 9.29 18.79
C PHE A 81 30.18 8.56 19.66
N LEU A 82 30.52 7.32 19.30
CA LEU A 82 31.51 6.53 20.02
C LEU A 82 32.92 7.15 19.92
N ALA A 83 33.29 7.66 18.74
CA ALA A 83 34.57 8.34 18.53
C ALA A 83 34.66 9.65 19.33
N ALA A 84 33.54 10.36 19.47
CA ALA A 84 33.39 11.51 20.35
C ALA A 84 33.26 11.12 21.83
N GLY A 85 33.43 9.86 22.21
CA GLY A 85 33.41 9.40 23.60
C GLY A 85 32.03 9.34 24.25
N ALA A 86 30.93 9.41 23.48
CA ALA A 86 29.59 9.25 23.99
C ALA A 86 29.29 7.79 24.39
N SER A 87 28.44 7.61 25.41
CA SER A 87 27.89 6.31 25.77
C SER A 87 26.63 6.05 24.92
N VAL A 88 26.66 5.00 24.10
CA VAL A 88 25.59 4.71 23.13
C VAL A 88 24.79 3.48 23.52
N LYS A 89 23.47 3.66 23.68
CA LYS A 89 22.48 2.60 23.82
C LYS A 89 21.74 2.37 22.50
N ILE A 90 21.62 1.11 22.10
CA ILE A 90 20.82 0.70 20.95
C ILE A 90 19.58 -0.01 21.49
N LEU A 91 18.42 0.65 21.37
CA LEU A 91 17.14 0.08 21.77
C LEU A 91 16.59 -0.78 20.62
N LEU A 92 16.54 -2.09 20.85
CA LEU A 92 15.78 -3.03 20.05
C LEU A 92 14.32 -2.94 20.50
N ALA A 93 13.57 -2.08 19.81
CA ALA A 93 12.23 -1.68 20.20
C ALA A 93 11.19 -2.74 19.77
N ASP A 94 11.23 -3.89 20.44
CA ASP A 94 10.39 -5.06 20.16
C ASP A 94 8.91 -4.81 20.49
N LEU A 95 8.61 -4.20 21.64
CA LEU A 95 7.23 -3.82 21.96
C LEU A 95 6.69 -2.81 20.93
N HIS A 96 7.51 -1.85 20.50
CA HIS A 96 7.15 -0.89 19.46
C HIS A 96 6.87 -1.57 18.13
N ALA A 97 7.68 -2.57 17.73
CA ALA A 97 7.45 -3.35 16.51
C ALA A 97 6.11 -4.10 16.54
N PHE A 98 5.69 -4.58 17.71
CA PHE A 98 4.37 -5.17 17.91
C PHE A 98 3.23 -4.14 17.84
N LEU A 99 3.44 -2.95 18.41
CA LEU A 99 2.43 -1.88 18.44
C LEU A 99 2.24 -1.17 17.09
N ASP A 100 3.28 -1.11 16.26
CA ASP A 100 3.29 -0.48 14.94
C ASP A 100 2.61 -1.35 13.87
N ALA A 101 1.30 -1.62 14.09
CA ALA A 101 0.28 -2.17 13.18
C ALA A 101 0.75 -3.24 12.16
N SER A 102 1.79 -3.99 12.49
CA SER A 102 2.43 -4.95 11.61
C SER A 102 1.79 -6.31 11.83
N LYS A 103 1.80 -7.19 10.81
CA LYS A 103 1.31 -8.59 10.89
C LYS A 103 2.18 -9.46 11.85
N SER A 104 2.87 -8.85 12.81
CA SER A 104 3.88 -9.47 13.65
C SER A 104 3.34 -9.85 15.01
N THR A 105 3.45 -11.13 15.34
CA THR A 105 3.14 -11.61 16.70
C THR A 105 4.31 -11.30 17.64
N LEU A 106 4.05 -11.21 18.95
CA LEU A 106 5.12 -11.11 19.96
C LEU A 106 6.15 -12.23 19.84
N GLU A 107 5.75 -13.41 19.37
CA GLU A 107 6.65 -14.55 19.13
C GLU A 107 7.59 -14.27 17.95
N THR A 108 7.06 -13.80 16.83
CA THR A 108 7.85 -13.42 15.65
C THR A 108 8.79 -12.25 15.96
N VAL A 109 8.32 -11.25 16.69
CA VAL A 109 9.13 -10.07 17.05
C VAL A 109 10.35 -10.44 17.90
N LYS A 110 10.24 -11.43 18.79
CA LYS A 110 11.40 -11.91 19.57
C LYS A 110 12.52 -12.43 18.67
N TRP A 111 12.18 -13.21 17.64
CA TRP A 111 13.15 -13.70 16.67
C TRP A 111 13.73 -12.56 15.83
N ARG A 112 12.91 -11.59 15.43
CA ARG A 112 13.38 -10.40 14.72
C ARG A 112 14.32 -9.56 15.57
N ALA A 113 14.05 -9.36 16.85
CA ALA A 113 14.94 -8.64 17.76
C ALA A 113 16.31 -9.31 17.87
N LYS A 114 16.35 -10.65 17.97
CA LYS A 114 17.61 -11.40 17.90
C LYS A 114 18.32 -11.22 16.56
N TYR A 115 17.60 -11.37 15.45
CA TYR A 115 18.15 -11.16 14.10
C TYR A 115 18.76 -9.76 13.94
N TYR A 116 18.07 -8.72 14.39
CA TYR A 116 18.57 -7.35 14.40
C TYR A 116 19.84 -7.22 15.25
N SER A 117 19.90 -7.85 16.42
CA SER A 117 21.09 -7.84 17.28
C SER A 117 22.31 -8.43 16.56
N PHE A 118 22.16 -9.60 15.92
CA PHE A 118 23.24 -10.22 15.15
C PHE A 118 23.66 -9.36 13.95
N LEU A 119 22.69 -8.89 13.16
CA LEU A 119 22.96 -8.08 11.98
C LEU A 119 23.65 -6.76 12.33
N LEU A 120 23.17 -6.04 13.33
CA LEU A 120 23.77 -4.77 13.73
C LEU A 120 25.20 -4.96 14.25
N LYS A 121 25.47 -6.01 15.04
CA LYS A 121 26.84 -6.35 15.45
C LYS A 121 27.74 -6.64 14.25
N ALA A 122 27.27 -7.46 13.30
CA ALA A 122 27.99 -7.76 12.07
C ALA A 122 28.29 -6.48 11.26
N MET A 123 27.34 -5.56 11.17
CA MET A 123 27.54 -4.27 10.51
C MET A 123 28.56 -3.40 11.24
N PHE A 124 28.49 -3.26 12.57
CA PHE A 124 29.48 -2.49 13.33
C PHE A 124 30.88 -3.07 13.20
N ILE A 125 31.04 -4.40 13.26
CA ILE A 125 32.30 -5.08 13.00
C ILE A 125 32.82 -4.74 11.59
N THR A 126 31.95 -4.80 10.58
CA THR A 126 32.31 -4.49 9.17
C THR A 126 32.69 -3.02 8.97
N LEU A 127 32.14 -2.11 9.79
CA LEU A 127 32.46 -0.68 9.81
C LEU A 127 33.66 -0.33 10.71
N GLY A 128 34.30 -1.33 11.35
CA GLY A 128 35.43 -1.10 12.26
C GLY A 128 35.03 -0.43 13.58
N VAL A 129 33.76 -0.49 13.96
CA VAL A 129 33.23 0.14 15.17
C VAL A 129 33.32 -0.84 16.36
N PRO A 130 33.92 -0.44 17.49
CA PRO A 130 34.07 -1.30 18.66
C PRO A 130 32.71 -1.61 19.29
N ILE A 131 32.28 -2.88 19.21
CA ILE A 131 30.99 -3.34 19.71
C ILE A 131 30.95 -3.48 21.24
N ASP A 132 32.10 -3.57 21.90
CA ASP A 132 32.23 -3.63 23.37
C ASP A 132 31.76 -2.34 24.06
N LYS A 133 31.75 -1.23 23.31
CA LYS A 133 31.26 0.08 23.78
C LYS A 133 29.77 0.31 23.52
N LEU A 134 29.10 -0.61 22.82
CA LEU A 134 27.67 -0.52 22.50
C LEU A 134 26.84 -1.30 23.51
N GLN A 135 25.80 -0.66 24.06
CA GLN A 135 24.83 -1.33 24.92
C GLN A 135 23.54 -1.61 24.16
N PHE A 136 23.28 -2.88 23.85
CA PHE A 136 21.97 -3.29 23.32
C PHE A 136 20.96 -3.47 24.46
N VAL A 137 19.80 -2.83 24.33
CA VAL A 137 18.69 -2.91 25.29
C VAL A 137 17.45 -3.42 24.56
N LEU A 138 16.73 -4.38 25.14
CA LEU A 138 15.47 -4.86 24.58
C LEU A 138 14.32 -4.06 25.20
N GLY A 139 13.39 -3.53 24.41
CA GLY A 139 12.28 -2.70 24.93
C GLY A 139 11.48 -3.41 26.01
N THR A 140 11.09 -4.66 25.77
CA THR A 140 10.35 -5.47 26.75
C THR A 140 11.12 -5.78 28.04
N SER A 141 12.43 -5.49 28.14
CA SER A 141 13.18 -5.68 29.38
C SER A 141 12.85 -4.65 30.46
N TYR A 142 12.23 -3.52 30.11
CA TYR A 142 11.78 -2.51 31.08
C TYR A 142 10.40 -1.91 30.77
N GLN A 143 9.94 -1.91 29.52
CA GLN A 143 8.67 -1.24 29.14
C GLN A 143 7.40 -1.89 29.71
N LEU A 144 7.55 -3.04 30.38
CA LEU A 144 6.46 -3.78 31.03
C LEU A 144 6.56 -3.74 32.56
N THR A 145 7.52 -3.01 33.14
CA THR A 145 7.60 -2.86 34.60
C THR A 145 6.45 -2.01 35.12
N ALA A 146 6.17 -2.14 36.42
CA ALA A 146 5.07 -1.42 37.06
C ALA A 146 5.30 0.10 37.01
N GLU A 147 6.55 0.53 37.21
CA GLU A 147 6.97 1.93 37.17
C GLU A 147 6.75 2.52 35.77
N TYR A 148 7.25 1.85 34.73
CA TYR A 148 7.10 2.30 33.36
C TYR A 148 5.63 2.37 32.95
N THR A 149 4.85 1.33 33.28
CA THR A 149 3.43 1.27 32.97
C THR A 149 2.65 2.40 33.66
N LEU A 150 3.00 2.72 34.91
CA LEU A 150 2.38 3.84 35.62
C LEU A 150 2.69 5.17 34.94
N ASP A 151 3.93 5.37 34.48
CA ASP A 151 4.30 6.58 33.74
C ASP A 151 3.65 6.64 32.35
N VAL A 152 3.39 5.50 31.70
CA VAL A 152 2.55 5.47 30.49
C VAL A 152 1.16 6.03 30.79
N TYR A 153 0.51 5.61 31.89
CA TYR A 153 -0.79 6.15 32.27
C TYR A 153 -0.74 7.66 32.59
N LYS A 154 0.27 8.11 33.33
CA LYS A 154 0.47 9.54 33.62
C LYS A 154 0.75 10.35 32.35
N PHE A 155 1.57 9.83 31.43
CA PHE A 155 1.86 10.50 30.18
C PHE A 155 0.58 10.69 29.36
N HIS A 156 -0.23 9.63 29.25
CA HIS A 156 -1.46 9.65 28.45
C HIS A 156 -2.60 10.44 29.10
N SER A 157 -2.54 10.72 30.41
CA SER A 157 -3.48 11.66 31.03
C SER A 157 -3.14 13.14 30.76
N LEU A 158 -1.92 13.42 30.27
CA LEU A 158 -1.45 14.78 29.94
C LEU A 158 -1.62 15.15 28.46
N THR A 159 -1.85 14.18 27.59
CA THR A 159 -1.92 14.36 26.13
C THR A 159 -3.29 14.02 25.56
N THR A 160 -3.59 14.51 24.36
CA THR A 160 -4.84 14.21 23.65
C THR A 160 -4.59 13.18 22.54
N ALA A 161 -5.65 12.46 22.14
CA ALA A 161 -5.58 11.55 20.99
C ALA A 161 -5.13 12.28 19.71
N LYS A 162 -5.55 13.55 19.52
CA LYS A 162 -5.12 14.39 18.39
C LYS A 162 -3.60 14.66 18.43
N ALA A 163 -3.06 15.01 19.60
CA ALA A 163 -1.65 15.29 19.76
C ALA A 163 -0.79 14.02 19.56
N ALA A 164 -1.21 12.89 20.14
CA ALA A 164 -0.55 11.60 19.94
C ALA A 164 -0.59 11.16 18.46
N GLY A 165 -1.74 11.28 17.81
CA GLY A 165 -1.90 10.95 16.39
C GLY A 165 -1.04 11.85 15.49
N HIS A 166 -0.96 13.15 15.79
CA HIS A 166 -0.07 14.06 15.08
C HIS A 166 1.41 13.69 15.28
N ALA A 167 1.81 13.39 16.52
CA ALA A 167 3.18 13.01 16.85
C ALA A 167 3.64 11.76 16.08
N GLY A 168 2.78 10.75 15.96
CA GLY A 168 3.07 9.50 15.26
C GLY A 168 2.90 9.53 13.74
N ALA A 169 2.45 10.64 13.14
CA ALA A 169 1.95 10.67 11.76
C ALA A 169 2.96 10.20 10.68
N ASP A 170 4.25 10.47 10.87
CA ASP A 170 5.29 10.16 9.89
C ASP A 170 6.06 8.86 10.20
N VAL A 171 5.80 8.26 11.36
CA VAL A 171 6.53 7.10 11.90
C VAL A 171 5.64 5.87 11.96
N VAL A 172 4.46 6.01 12.58
CA VAL A 172 3.51 4.90 12.72
C VAL A 172 2.73 4.73 11.43
N LYS A 173 2.46 3.47 11.05
CA LYS A 173 1.66 3.18 9.86
C LYS A 173 0.29 3.87 9.93
N GLN A 174 0.03 4.77 8.99
CA GLN A 174 -1.25 5.46 8.90
C GLN A 174 -2.32 4.51 8.35
N SER A 175 -3.49 4.55 8.97
CA SER A 175 -4.67 3.74 8.64
C SER A 175 -5.90 4.62 8.71
N GLU A 176 -6.91 4.36 7.88
CA GLU A 176 -8.22 5.01 7.94
C GLU A 176 -8.95 4.74 9.27
N SER A 177 -8.55 3.68 9.98
CA SER A 177 -8.96 3.36 11.35
C SER A 177 -7.71 3.12 12.19
N PRO A 178 -7.08 4.19 12.73
CA PRO A 178 -5.87 4.06 13.51
C PRO A 178 -6.16 3.25 14.78
N LEU A 179 -5.36 2.20 15.01
CA LEU A 179 -5.46 1.40 16.23
C LEU A 179 -5.03 2.22 17.44
N MET A 180 -5.55 1.91 18.62
CA MET A 180 -5.08 2.55 19.87
C MET A 180 -3.56 2.41 20.06
N SER A 181 -2.95 1.32 19.58
CA SER A 181 -1.50 1.13 19.62
C SER A 181 -0.73 2.24 18.90
N SER A 182 -1.29 2.80 17.82
CA SER A 182 -0.68 3.94 17.10
C SER A 182 -0.64 5.22 17.91
N MET A 183 -1.59 5.39 18.84
CA MET A 183 -1.65 6.53 19.74
C MET A 183 -0.73 6.34 20.95
N LEU A 184 -0.49 5.10 21.37
CA LEU A 184 0.42 4.79 22.48
C LEU A 184 1.89 4.96 22.08
N TYR A 185 2.22 4.62 20.83
CA TYR A 185 3.60 4.54 20.34
C TYR A 185 4.45 5.80 20.65
N PRO A 186 4.03 7.04 20.35
CA PRO A 186 4.86 8.22 20.60
C PRO A 186 5.12 8.48 22.08
N GLY A 187 4.16 8.14 22.95
CA GLY A 187 4.31 8.28 24.40
C GLY A 187 5.31 7.28 24.98
N LEU A 188 5.33 6.05 24.46
CA LEU A 188 6.32 5.05 24.85
C LEU A 188 7.73 5.49 24.42
N GLN A 189 7.89 5.92 23.17
CA GLN A 189 9.18 6.42 22.69
C GLN A 189 9.67 7.64 23.48
N ALA A 190 8.77 8.53 23.91
CA ALA A 190 9.13 9.64 24.80
C ALA A 190 9.65 9.14 26.16
N LEU A 191 8.96 8.18 26.78
CA LEU A 191 9.36 7.64 28.09
C LEU A 191 10.68 6.85 28.02
N ASP A 192 11.02 6.27 26.87
CA ASP A 192 12.30 5.61 26.65
C ASP A 192 13.49 6.54 26.94
N GLU A 193 13.39 7.84 26.65
CA GLU A 193 14.44 8.82 26.98
C GLU A 193 14.77 8.85 28.48
N GLN A 194 13.74 8.75 29.31
CA GLN A 194 13.88 8.77 30.76
C GLN A 194 14.40 7.44 31.29
N TYR A 195 13.82 6.33 30.83
CA TYR A 195 14.13 4.99 31.35
C TYR A 195 15.47 4.44 30.84
N LEU A 196 15.93 4.93 29.68
CA LEU A 196 17.29 4.67 29.20
C LEU A 196 18.31 5.64 29.79
N ASP A 197 17.92 6.62 30.61
CA ASP A 197 18.83 7.60 31.23
C ASP A 197 19.80 8.21 30.22
N VAL A 198 19.25 8.99 29.27
CA VAL A 198 20.03 9.65 28.21
C VAL A 198 19.92 11.17 28.25
N ASP A 199 20.93 11.83 27.67
CA ASP A 199 20.96 13.28 27.46
C ASP A 199 20.36 13.67 26.10
N PHE A 200 20.49 12.78 25.10
CA PHE A 200 19.89 12.99 23.79
C PHE A 200 19.40 11.70 23.12
N GLN A 201 18.39 11.84 22.26
CA GLN A 201 17.95 10.80 21.34
C GLN A 201 18.40 11.12 19.92
N PHE A 202 18.86 10.09 19.20
CA PHE A 202 19.21 10.17 17.78
C PHE A 202 18.19 9.44 16.91
N GLY A 203 17.84 10.02 15.76
CA GLY A 203 16.97 9.40 14.75
C GLY A 203 17.00 10.11 13.39
N GLY A 204 16.10 9.71 12.51
CA GLY A 204 15.84 10.44 11.26
C GLY A 204 14.97 11.67 11.49
N VAL A 205 14.99 12.63 10.57
CA VAL A 205 14.11 13.81 10.63
C VAL A 205 12.62 13.45 10.56
N ASP A 206 12.26 12.25 10.09
CA ASP A 206 10.89 11.74 10.15
C ASP A 206 10.40 11.48 11.58
N GLN A 207 11.30 11.37 12.55
CA GLN A 207 10.95 11.26 13.98
C GLN A 207 10.74 12.60 14.67
N ARG A 208 10.94 13.73 13.98
CA ARG A 208 10.90 15.08 14.56
C ARG A 208 9.63 15.35 15.36
N LYS A 209 8.47 14.91 14.88
CA LYS A 209 7.19 15.11 15.58
C LYS A 209 7.14 14.37 16.92
N ILE A 210 7.67 13.16 17.00
CA ILE A 210 7.80 12.39 18.26
C ILE A 210 8.80 13.06 19.20
N PHE A 211 9.93 13.55 18.67
CA PHE A 211 10.94 14.26 19.45
C PHE A 211 10.39 15.53 20.10
N MET A 212 9.65 16.34 19.33
CA MET A 212 9.02 17.55 19.87
C MET A 212 7.90 17.22 20.87
N TYR A 213 7.20 16.11 20.65
CA TYR A 213 6.21 15.59 21.58
C TYR A 213 6.86 15.17 22.92
N ALA A 214 7.98 14.44 22.90
CA ALA A 214 8.74 14.10 24.09
C ALA A 214 9.28 15.35 24.82
N ALA A 215 9.89 16.28 24.07
CA ALA A 215 10.42 17.53 24.59
C ALA A 215 9.36 18.40 25.29
N HIS A 216 8.10 18.31 24.85
CA HIS A 216 6.98 19.04 25.42
C HIS A 216 6.40 18.38 26.68
N PHE A 217 6.22 17.06 26.67
CA PHE A 217 5.49 16.34 27.72
C PHE A 217 6.37 15.80 28.86
N LEU A 218 7.62 15.41 28.60
CA LEU A 218 8.50 14.91 29.67
C LEU A 218 8.72 15.93 30.81
N PRO A 219 8.96 17.23 30.54
CA PRO A 219 9.04 18.24 31.61
C PRO A 219 7.77 18.37 32.44
N ARG A 220 6.59 18.17 31.84
CA ARG A 220 5.30 18.22 32.56
C ARG A 220 5.10 17.04 33.50
N MET A 221 5.82 15.94 33.26
CA MET A 221 5.88 14.79 34.16
C MET A 221 6.96 14.94 35.25
N GLY A 222 7.74 16.02 35.21
CA GLY A 222 8.88 16.23 36.11
C GLY A 222 10.18 15.58 35.65
N TYR A 223 10.24 15.07 34.42
CA TYR A 223 11.47 14.54 33.82
C TYR A 223 12.24 15.61 33.06
N ALA A 224 13.54 15.40 32.87
CA ALA A 224 14.36 16.31 32.08
C ALA A 224 13.93 16.31 30.61
N LYS A 225 13.97 17.48 29.96
CA LYS A 225 13.98 17.59 28.51
C LYS A 225 15.29 17.00 27.97
N ARG A 226 15.27 16.33 26.83
CA ARG A 226 16.47 15.84 26.12
C ARG A 226 16.76 16.67 24.87
N ALA A 227 17.99 16.58 24.38
CA ALA A 227 18.31 17.03 23.03
C ALA A 227 17.90 15.97 22.01
N HIS A 228 17.68 16.41 20.76
CA HIS A 228 17.35 15.52 19.66
C HIS A 228 18.24 15.82 18.46
N LEU A 229 18.91 14.80 17.97
CA LEU A 229 19.85 14.87 16.84
C LEU A 229 19.21 14.12 15.66
N MET A 230 19.00 14.82 14.54
CA MET A 230 18.23 14.30 13.41
C MET A 230 19.07 14.21 12.15
N SER A 231 19.17 13.00 11.61
CA SER A 231 19.82 12.73 10.32
C SER A 231 18.88 13.01 9.13
N PRO A 232 19.42 13.38 7.95
CA PRO A 232 18.62 13.58 6.76
C PRO A 232 18.04 12.26 6.21
N MET A 233 16.94 12.37 5.47
CA MET A 233 16.37 11.23 4.74
C MET A 233 17.23 10.87 3.53
N VAL A 234 17.49 9.58 3.34
CA VAL A 234 18.22 9.06 2.17
C VAL A 234 17.23 8.58 1.11
N PRO A 235 17.30 9.10 -0.14
CA PRO A 235 16.51 8.59 -1.26
C PRO A 235 16.83 7.12 -1.57
N GLY A 236 15.81 6.35 -1.96
CA GLY A 236 15.94 4.97 -2.43
C GLY A 236 16.43 4.85 -3.87
N LEU A 237 16.71 3.62 -4.31
CA LEU A 237 17.27 3.33 -5.63
C LEU A 237 16.39 3.81 -6.80
N SER A 238 15.09 3.96 -6.57
CA SER A 238 14.10 4.44 -7.53
C SER A 238 13.76 5.93 -7.40
N GLY A 239 14.47 6.70 -6.55
CA GLY A 239 14.24 8.14 -6.34
C GLY A 239 13.15 8.49 -5.31
N GLY A 240 12.49 7.51 -4.68
CA GLY A 240 11.50 7.69 -3.60
C GLY A 240 12.00 7.30 -2.21
N LYS A 241 11.12 7.22 -1.19
CA LYS A 241 11.49 6.71 0.16
C LYS A 241 11.80 5.21 0.08
N MET A 242 12.92 4.76 0.66
CA MET A 242 13.17 3.32 0.81
C MET A 242 12.12 2.69 1.72
N SER A 243 11.44 1.66 1.23
CA SER A 243 10.38 0.99 1.97
C SER A 243 10.68 -0.50 2.12
N SER A 244 10.65 -0.99 3.35
CA SER A 244 10.71 -2.43 3.64
C SER A 244 9.59 -3.23 2.95
N SER A 245 8.51 -2.57 2.53
CA SER A 245 7.36 -3.17 1.85
C SER A 245 7.50 -3.28 0.32
N ASP A 246 8.52 -2.67 -0.29
CA ASP A 246 8.85 -2.86 -1.70
C ASP A 246 10.26 -3.48 -1.83
N PRO A 247 10.36 -4.81 -1.98
CA PRO A 247 11.64 -5.52 -2.10
C PRO A 247 12.50 -5.09 -3.30
N LYS A 248 11.90 -4.46 -4.34
CA LYS A 248 12.63 -3.99 -5.53
C LYS A 248 13.23 -2.59 -5.31
N SER A 249 12.73 -1.84 -4.33
CA SER A 249 13.20 -0.48 -4.02
C SER A 249 14.47 -0.40 -3.16
N LYS A 250 14.90 -1.52 -2.58
CA LYS A 250 15.95 -1.58 -1.55
C LYS A 250 16.92 -2.74 -1.74
N VAL A 251 18.14 -2.58 -1.25
CA VAL A 251 19.16 -3.65 -1.15
C VAL A 251 19.22 -4.13 0.30
N ASP A 252 18.95 -5.41 0.51
CA ASP A 252 19.02 -6.06 1.83
C ASP A 252 20.45 -6.56 2.07
N PHE A 253 20.87 -6.67 3.35
CA PHE A 253 22.25 -7.06 3.68
C PHE A 253 22.61 -8.49 3.26
N LEU A 254 21.61 -9.34 3.06
CA LEU A 254 21.76 -10.74 2.66
C LEU A 254 21.42 -10.97 1.17
N ASP A 255 21.21 -9.90 0.38
CA ASP A 255 21.03 -10.03 -1.07
C ASP A 255 22.30 -10.62 -1.71
N SER A 256 22.14 -11.63 -2.56
CA SER A 256 23.23 -12.17 -3.35
C SER A 256 23.81 -11.12 -4.31
N PRO A 257 25.06 -11.28 -4.79
CA PRO A 257 25.65 -10.38 -5.78
C PRO A 257 24.80 -10.22 -7.06
N SER A 258 24.04 -11.27 -7.41
CA SER A 258 23.13 -11.26 -8.55
C SER A 258 21.89 -10.38 -8.32
N GLU A 259 21.34 -10.40 -7.11
CA GLU A 259 20.18 -9.59 -6.72
C GLU A 259 20.55 -8.11 -6.64
N VAL A 260 21.69 -7.79 -6.01
CA VAL A 260 22.24 -6.42 -5.99
C VAL A 260 22.40 -5.89 -7.42
N LYS A 261 23.05 -6.67 -8.29
CA LYS A 261 23.24 -6.28 -9.70
C LYS A 261 21.92 -6.03 -10.42
N ASN A 262 20.91 -6.87 -10.21
CA ASN A 262 19.60 -6.72 -10.85
C ASN A 262 18.86 -5.47 -10.35
N LYS A 263 18.91 -5.20 -9.04
CA LYS A 263 18.30 -4.01 -8.42
C LYS A 263 18.96 -2.72 -8.91
N LEU A 264 20.30 -2.67 -8.95
CA LEU A 264 21.06 -1.51 -9.45
C LEU A 264 20.88 -1.31 -10.95
N LYS A 265 20.75 -2.39 -11.72
CA LYS A 265 20.44 -2.30 -13.16
C LYS A 265 19.10 -1.61 -13.39
N ALA A 266 18.08 -1.94 -12.59
CA ALA A 266 16.73 -1.37 -12.66
C ALA A 266 16.60 0.06 -12.10
N ALA A 267 17.57 0.53 -11.30
CA ALA A 267 17.58 1.87 -10.75
C ALA A 267 17.57 2.96 -11.84
N LEU A 268 16.83 4.05 -11.62
CA LEU A 268 16.84 5.21 -12.50
C LEU A 268 18.21 5.90 -12.40
N CYS A 269 18.86 6.13 -13.55
CA CYS A 269 20.20 6.71 -13.64
C CYS A 269 20.37 7.28 -15.05
N THR A 270 19.68 8.39 -15.31
CA THR A 270 19.71 9.09 -16.61
C THR A 270 21.06 9.79 -16.78
N PRO A 271 21.73 9.72 -17.94
CA PRO A 271 22.98 10.44 -18.19
C PRO A 271 22.87 11.93 -17.83
N GLY A 272 23.87 12.49 -17.15
CA GLY A 272 23.90 13.91 -16.77
C GLY A 272 22.96 14.33 -15.63
N GLU A 273 21.90 13.57 -15.34
CA GLU A 273 20.93 13.93 -14.29
C GLU A 273 21.41 13.51 -12.90
N VAL A 274 21.75 14.51 -12.08
CA VAL A 274 22.16 14.34 -10.67
C VAL A 274 20.96 14.31 -9.73
N GLU A 275 19.99 15.21 -9.91
CA GLU A 275 18.81 15.29 -9.05
C GLU A 275 17.90 14.06 -9.23
N GLY A 276 17.43 13.50 -8.12
CA GLY A 276 16.58 12.29 -8.13
C GLY A 276 17.33 10.99 -8.49
N ASN A 277 18.65 11.04 -8.68
CA ASN A 277 19.47 9.87 -9.01
C ASN A 277 19.75 9.02 -7.76
N GLY A 278 19.01 7.91 -7.62
CA GLY A 278 19.16 6.99 -6.48
C GLY A 278 20.55 6.37 -6.38
N VAL A 279 21.25 6.15 -7.50
CA VAL A 279 22.59 5.56 -7.49
C VAL A 279 23.63 6.52 -6.90
N LEU A 280 23.58 7.80 -7.31
CA LEU A 280 24.42 8.85 -6.73
C LEU A 280 24.09 9.09 -5.25
N ALA A 281 22.80 9.04 -4.88
CA ALA A 281 22.37 9.18 -3.48
C ALA A 281 22.99 8.10 -2.57
N PHE A 282 23.01 6.83 -2.99
CA PHE A 282 23.69 5.76 -2.24
C PHE A 282 25.19 6.01 -2.11
N LEU A 283 25.82 6.46 -3.19
CA LEU A 283 27.23 6.75 -3.17
C LEU A 283 27.54 7.90 -2.19
N ARG A 284 26.74 8.97 -2.22
CA ARG A 284 26.85 10.15 -1.33
C ARG A 284 26.64 9.82 0.15
N HIS A 285 25.58 9.09 0.46
CA HIS A 285 25.11 8.94 1.84
C HIS A 285 25.59 7.66 2.52
N VAL A 286 26.05 6.66 1.75
CA VAL A 286 26.49 5.37 2.29
C VAL A 286 27.95 5.09 1.95
N LEU A 287 28.28 4.90 0.67
CA LEU A 287 29.59 4.34 0.30
C LEU A 287 30.76 5.30 0.59
N ILE A 288 30.63 6.58 0.22
CA ILE A 288 31.69 7.57 0.47
C ILE A 288 31.90 7.78 1.98
N PRO A 289 30.86 8.00 2.80
CA PRO A 289 31.01 8.08 4.25
C PRO A 289 31.64 6.83 4.88
N VAL A 290 31.31 5.62 4.41
CA VAL A 290 31.96 4.39 4.89
C VAL A 290 33.46 4.40 4.59
N GLN A 291 33.87 4.82 3.39
CA GLN A 291 35.29 4.90 3.07
C GLN A 291 36.01 6.01 3.86
N GLN A 292 35.36 7.15 4.06
CA GLN A 292 35.89 8.23 4.90
C GLN A 292 36.10 7.77 6.33
N LEU A 293 35.12 7.07 6.93
CA LEU A 293 35.26 6.48 8.26
C LEU A 293 36.47 5.53 8.33
N ARG A 294 36.67 4.68 7.31
CA ARG A 294 37.84 3.78 7.24
C ARG A 294 39.16 4.54 7.18
N HIS A 295 39.22 5.66 6.47
CA HIS A 295 40.40 6.53 6.42
C HIS A 295 40.67 7.19 7.78
N GLU A 296 39.65 7.79 8.39
CA GLU A 296 39.74 8.42 9.72
C GLU A 296 40.20 7.41 10.77
N GLN A 297 39.67 6.18 10.73
CA GLN A 297 40.06 5.10 11.63
C GLN A 297 41.52 4.64 11.42
N ALA A 298 41.99 4.56 10.17
CA ALA A 298 43.37 4.22 9.88
C ALA A 298 44.33 5.33 10.37
N GLU A 299 43.98 6.59 10.10
CA GLU A 299 44.75 7.76 10.56
C GLU A 299 44.83 7.80 12.09
N ALA A 300 43.72 7.55 12.79
CA ALA A 300 43.69 7.47 14.25
C ALA A 300 44.57 6.34 14.83
N ARG A 301 44.86 5.29 14.05
CA ARG A 301 45.80 4.21 14.41
C ARG A 301 47.23 4.45 13.90
N GLY A 302 47.47 5.52 13.15
CA GLY A 302 48.76 5.77 12.48
C GLY A 302 49.04 4.80 11.32
N GLU A 303 48.00 4.23 10.72
CA GLU A 303 48.06 3.29 9.59
C GLU A 303 47.77 4.00 8.26
N GLU A 304 48.23 3.42 7.14
CA GLU A 304 47.83 3.92 5.83
C GLU A 304 46.35 3.62 5.53
N PRO A 305 45.64 4.52 4.81
CA PRO A 305 44.26 4.28 4.40
C PRO A 305 44.10 2.95 3.64
N PRO A 306 43.09 2.13 3.95
CA PRO A 306 42.96 0.80 3.39
C PRO A 306 42.73 0.84 1.87
N ARG A 307 43.39 -0.05 1.13
CA ARG A 307 43.26 -0.24 -0.33
C ARG A 307 43.11 -1.72 -0.66
N GLY A 308 42.29 -2.05 -1.66
CA GLY A 308 42.00 -3.42 -2.04
C GLY A 308 40.88 -4.04 -1.21
N GLU A 309 41.11 -5.23 -0.67
CA GLU A 309 40.08 -5.97 0.09
C GLU A 309 39.59 -5.15 1.29
N GLY A 310 38.27 -5.02 1.43
CA GLY A 310 37.66 -4.18 2.48
C GLY A 310 37.72 -2.67 2.21
N SER A 311 38.10 -2.23 1.00
CA SER A 311 38.13 -0.83 0.58
C SER A 311 37.40 -0.62 -0.75
N PHE A 312 36.89 0.59 -0.98
CA PHE A 312 36.35 0.99 -2.29
C PHE A 312 37.42 1.60 -3.22
N VAL A 313 38.68 1.52 -2.80
CA VAL A 313 39.85 2.04 -3.51
C VAL A 313 40.73 0.86 -3.95
N LYS A 314 41.06 0.78 -5.25
CA LYS A 314 41.94 -0.29 -5.74
C LYS A 314 43.39 -0.08 -5.26
N PRO A 315 44.19 -1.16 -5.12
CA PRO A 315 45.60 -1.05 -4.74
C PRO A 315 46.42 -0.14 -5.68
N SER A 316 46.09 -0.15 -6.97
CA SER A 316 46.73 0.66 -8.02
C SER A 316 46.30 2.13 -8.04
N ALA A 317 45.34 2.55 -7.22
CA ALA A 317 44.79 3.90 -7.27
C ALA A 317 45.82 4.96 -6.78
N PRO A 318 45.80 6.19 -7.33
CA PRO A 318 46.60 7.29 -6.82
C PRO A 318 46.31 7.62 -5.35
N SER A 319 47.28 8.24 -4.67
CA SER A 319 47.07 8.77 -3.31
C SER A 319 45.97 9.82 -3.28
N GLY A 320 45.16 9.83 -2.21
CA GLY A 320 44.00 10.72 -2.07
C GLY A 320 42.71 10.21 -2.74
N THR A 321 42.72 9.03 -3.36
CA THR A 321 41.50 8.41 -3.92
C THR A 321 40.56 7.94 -2.81
N ILE A 322 39.26 8.22 -2.95
CA ILE A 322 38.19 7.76 -2.06
C ILE A 322 37.26 6.73 -2.72
N PHE A 323 37.23 6.66 -4.06
CA PHE A 323 36.40 5.68 -4.76
C PHE A 323 37.00 5.33 -6.12
N THR A 324 36.96 4.05 -6.50
CA THR A 324 37.41 3.58 -7.82
C THR A 324 36.27 2.91 -8.57
N ILE A 325 36.07 3.28 -9.83
CA ILE A 325 35.14 2.62 -10.75
C ILE A 325 35.92 1.75 -11.71
N SER A 326 35.64 0.44 -11.68
CA SER A 326 36.25 -0.52 -12.61
C SER A 326 35.64 -0.39 -14.00
N ARG A 327 36.46 -0.11 -15.01
CA ARG A 327 35.99 0.04 -16.40
C ARG A 327 36.94 -0.64 -17.38
N PRO A 328 36.42 -1.34 -18.41
CA PRO A 328 37.27 -2.00 -19.41
C PRO A 328 38.25 -1.04 -20.10
N GLU A 329 39.46 -1.51 -20.42
CA GLU A 329 40.50 -0.74 -21.11
C GLU A 329 40.02 -0.05 -22.40
N LYS A 330 39.14 -0.72 -23.16
CA LYS A 330 38.54 -0.15 -24.38
C LYS A 330 37.72 1.13 -24.16
N PHE A 331 37.36 1.43 -22.92
CA PHE A 331 36.66 2.65 -22.52
C PHE A 331 37.56 3.59 -21.70
N GLY A 332 38.87 3.33 -21.61
CA GLY A 332 39.83 4.20 -20.92
C GLY A 332 40.21 3.75 -19.50
N GLY A 333 40.03 2.47 -19.17
CA GLY A 333 40.49 1.89 -17.91
C GLY A 333 39.77 2.41 -16.66
N ASP A 334 40.25 1.97 -15.49
CA ASP A 334 39.73 2.35 -14.17
C ASP A 334 39.72 3.88 -13.97
N ILE A 335 38.68 4.38 -13.29
CA ILE A 335 38.57 5.80 -12.93
C ILE A 335 38.69 5.94 -11.41
N HIS A 336 39.49 6.90 -10.96
CA HIS A 336 39.75 7.16 -9.55
C HIS A 336 39.24 8.56 -9.17
N PHE A 337 38.45 8.63 -8.11
CA PHE A 337 37.86 9.88 -7.64
C PHE A 337 38.37 10.25 -6.24
N PRO A 338 38.76 11.51 -6.01
CA PRO A 338 39.22 11.98 -4.70
C PRO A 338 38.08 12.41 -3.77
N SER A 339 36.87 12.64 -4.30
CA SER A 339 35.73 13.12 -3.52
C SER A 339 34.40 12.72 -4.19
N TYR A 340 33.30 12.80 -3.43
CA TYR A 340 31.95 12.68 -3.99
C TYR A 340 31.69 13.76 -5.06
N GLN A 341 32.11 15.00 -4.80
CA GLN A 341 31.89 16.10 -5.75
C GLN A 341 32.54 15.82 -7.11
N ALA A 342 33.73 15.21 -7.12
CA ALA A 342 34.39 14.84 -8.37
C ALA A 342 33.60 13.78 -9.16
N ILE A 343 32.88 12.87 -8.49
CA ILE A 343 32.02 11.87 -9.13
C ILE A 343 30.77 12.53 -9.69
N GLU A 344 30.14 13.39 -8.90
CA GLU A 344 28.94 14.13 -9.30
C GLU A 344 29.21 15.05 -10.49
N ASP A 345 30.32 15.80 -10.45
CA ASP A 345 30.76 16.68 -11.55
C ASP A 345 31.06 15.90 -12.83
N ALA A 346 31.76 14.77 -12.72
CA ALA A 346 32.06 13.91 -13.87
C ALA A 346 30.79 13.29 -14.46
N TYR A 347 29.82 12.94 -13.62
CA TYR A 347 28.52 12.42 -14.06
C TYR A 347 27.68 13.51 -14.75
N ALA A 348 27.61 14.71 -14.16
CA ALA A 348 26.88 15.86 -14.71
C ALA A 348 27.45 16.33 -16.05
N LYS A 349 28.76 16.22 -16.25
CA LYS A 349 29.44 16.50 -17.53
C LYS A 349 29.39 15.35 -18.52
N GLU A 350 28.72 14.25 -18.17
CA GLU A 350 28.65 13.01 -18.96
C GLU A 350 30.01 12.35 -19.24
N GLU A 351 31.04 12.68 -18.47
CA GLU A 351 32.36 12.04 -18.50
C GLU A 351 32.34 10.65 -17.83
N LEU A 352 31.34 10.41 -16.96
CA LEU A 352 31.05 9.13 -16.33
C LEU A 352 29.73 8.55 -16.84
N HIS A 353 29.80 7.44 -17.58
CA HIS A 353 28.62 6.79 -18.13
C HIS A 353 27.77 6.11 -17.02
N PRO A 354 26.41 6.12 -17.11
CA PRO A 354 25.56 5.50 -16.09
C PRO A 354 25.81 4.01 -15.86
N GLY A 355 26.20 3.28 -16.92
CA GLY A 355 26.58 1.88 -16.81
C GLY A 355 27.82 1.65 -15.95
N ASP A 356 28.82 2.53 -16.07
CA ASP A 356 30.07 2.43 -15.30
C ASP A 356 29.80 2.82 -13.84
N LEU A 357 29.03 3.89 -13.61
CA LEU A 357 28.59 4.28 -12.26
C LEU A 357 27.84 3.14 -11.56
N LYS A 358 26.86 2.53 -12.25
CA LYS A 358 26.10 1.39 -11.72
C LYS A 358 27.00 0.20 -11.39
N THR A 359 27.96 -0.13 -12.26
CA THR A 359 28.90 -1.22 -12.02
C THR A 359 29.79 -0.92 -10.82
N GLY A 360 30.40 0.26 -10.74
CA GLY A 360 31.25 0.64 -9.61
C GLY A 360 30.51 0.63 -8.27
N VAL A 361 29.26 1.13 -8.24
CA VAL A 361 28.40 1.09 -7.05
C VAL A 361 28.01 -0.35 -6.70
N THR A 362 27.72 -1.20 -7.68
CA THR A 362 27.41 -2.63 -7.47
C THR A 362 28.58 -3.35 -6.83
N ASP A 363 29.81 -3.14 -7.34
CA ASP A 363 31.03 -3.76 -6.82
C ASP A 363 31.29 -3.32 -5.37
N ALA A 364 31.15 -2.02 -5.09
CA ALA A 364 31.33 -1.48 -3.75
C ALA A 364 30.27 -2.01 -2.76
N ILE A 365 29.00 -2.09 -3.16
CA ILE A 365 27.94 -2.68 -2.33
C ILE A 365 28.28 -4.15 -2.02
N ASN A 366 28.61 -4.96 -3.03
CA ASN A 366 28.95 -6.36 -2.81
C ASN A 366 30.16 -6.51 -1.88
N GLY A 367 31.19 -5.66 -2.03
CA GLY A 367 32.34 -5.63 -1.13
C GLY A 367 31.97 -5.29 0.32
N LEU A 368 30.98 -4.43 0.53
CA LEU A 368 30.45 -4.10 1.86
C LEU A 368 29.60 -5.24 2.45
N LEU A 369 28.82 -5.95 1.63
CA LEU A 369 27.93 -7.02 2.08
C LEU A 369 28.66 -8.35 2.34
N ALA A 370 29.73 -8.65 1.60
CA ALA A 370 30.40 -9.95 1.65
C ALA A 370 30.86 -10.38 3.07
N PRO A 371 31.47 -9.52 3.92
CA PRO A 371 31.81 -9.89 5.29
C PRO A 371 30.58 -10.22 6.14
N ILE A 372 29.48 -9.50 5.94
CA ILE A 372 28.21 -9.69 6.66
C ILE A 372 27.59 -11.02 6.28
N GLN A 373 27.55 -11.33 4.99
CA GLN A 373 27.05 -12.59 4.45
C GLN A 373 27.86 -13.78 4.98
N LYS A 374 29.20 -13.66 4.99
CA LYS A 374 30.08 -14.69 5.55
C LYS A 374 29.83 -14.93 7.05
N MET A 375 29.63 -13.88 7.84
CA MET A 375 29.28 -14.01 9.25
C MET A 375 27.92 -14.72 9.42
N PHE A 376 26.93 -14.38 8.60
CA PHE A 376 25.61 -15.03 8.60
C PHE A 376 25.67 -16.50 8.21
N GLU A 377 26.43 -16.85 7.18
CA GLU A 377 26.63 -18.23 6.72
C GLU A 377 27.32 -19.10 7.79
N SER A 378 28.17 -18.50 8.62
CA SER A 378 28.89 -19.19 9.69
C SER A 378 28.15 -19.32 11.02
N ASP A 379 26.99 -18.69 11.18
CA ASP A 379 26.24 -18.63 12.44
C ASP A 379 24.85 -19.30 12.31
N PRO A 380 24.71 -20.58 12.73
CA PRO A 380 23.44 -21.30 12.68
C PRO A 380 22.33 -20.67 13.54
N GLU A 381 22.68 -19.99 14.64
CA GLU A 381 21.67 -19.33 15.47
C GLU A 381 21.10 -18.11 14.73
N TRP A 382 21.97 -17.34 14.06
CA TRP A 382 21.53 -16.20 13.27
C TRP A 382 20.64 -16.63 12.09
N GLN A 383 20.99 -17.72 11.40
CA GLN A 383 20.17 -18.31 10.34
C GLN A 383 18.79 -18.74 10.85
N GLU A 384 18.74 -19.36 12.02
CA GLU A 384 17.46 -19.76 12.62
C GLU A 384 16.61 -18.53 13.02
N CYS A 385 17.24 -17.48 13.55
CA CYS A 385 16.55 -16.22 13.85
C CYS A 385 15.96 -15.57 12.58
N GLU A 386 16.68 -15.63 11.47
CA GLU A 386 16.21 -15.15 10.17
C GLU A 386 14.98 -15.94 9.71
N ARG A 387 15.07 -17.27 9.73
CA ARG A 387 14.02 -18.18 9.27
C ARG A 387 12.74 -18.05 10.09
N LEU A 388 12.87 -17.93 11.41
CA LEU A 388 11.73 -17.78 12.33
C LEU A 388 11.19 -16.36 12.41
N GLY A 389 12.05 -15.35 12.22
CA GLY A 389 11.66 -13.94 12.20
C GLY A 389 10.96 -13.54 10.90
N TYR A 390 11.30 -14.18 9.79
CA TYR A 390 10.79 -13.89 8.45
C TYR A 390 10.38 -15.17 7.71
N PRO A 391 9.38 -15.92 8.21
CA PRO A 391 8.99 -17.18 7.60
C PRO A 391 8.40 -16.97 6.19
N ASP A 392 8.85 -17.77 5.23
CA ASP A 392 8.21 -17.86 3.91
C ASP A 392 6.78 -18.36 4.05
N ALA A 393 5.90 -17.98 3.11
CA ALA A 393 4.48 -18.36 3.11
C ALA A 393 4.24 -19.89 3.21
N SER A 394 5.21 -20.72 2.81
CA SER A 394 5.17 -22.19 2.95
C SER A 394 5.47 -22.69 4.37
N THR A 395 6.33 -22.00 5.12
CA THR A 395 6.76 -22.39 6.48
C THR A 395 5.83 -21.83 7.57
N ALA A 396 5.19 -20.68 7.32
CA ALA A 396 4.18 -20.12 8.20
C ALA A 396 2.99 -21.08 8.43
N ASN A 397 2.60 -21.84 7.38
CA ASN A 397 1.55 -22.86 7.46
C ASN A 397 1.97 -24.10 8.26
N ALA A 398 3.24 -24.50 8.21
CA ALA A 398 3.74 -25.65 8.96
C ALA A 398 3.75 -25.40 10.48
N VAL A 399 4.14 -24.19 10.90
CA VAL A 399 4.15 -23.79 12.32
C VAL A 399 2.73 -23.65 12.88
N ALA A 400 1.78 -23.18 12.06
CA ALA A 400 0.36 -23.15 12.42
C ALA A 400 -0.23 -24.56 12.57
N SER A 401 0.14 -25.50 11.69
CA SER A 401 -0.32 -26.90 11.76
C SER A 401 0.28 -27.69 12.93
N ALA A 402 1.49 -27.35 13.38
CA ALA A 402 2.12 -27.98 14.54
C ALA A 402 1.41 -27.63 15.88
N LYS A 403 0.76 -26.46 15.96
CA LYS A 403 -0.01 -26.03 17.16
C LYS A 403 -1.39 -26.69 17.29
N GLN A 404 -1.88 -27.39 16.25
CA GLN A 404 -3.13 -28.16 16.31
C GLN A 404 -2.95 -29.66 16.64
N GLY A 405 -1.71 -30.15 16.75
CA GLY A 405 -1.41 -31.58 16.92
C GLY A 405 -1.13 -32.08 18.33
N ALA A 406 -1.17 -31.21 19.37
CA ALA A 406 -0.92 -31.62 20.74
C ALA A 406 -2.22 -31.99 21.48
N GLY A 407 -2.79 -33.14 21.15
CA GLY A 407 -3.95 -33.74 21.82
C GLY A 407 -4.05 -35.25 21.54
N ASP A 408 -3.87 -36.03 22.61
CA ASP A 408 -3.93 -37.50 22.80
C ASP A 408 -4.16 -38.50 21.62
N LYS A 409 -3.18 -39.41 21.51
CA LYS A 409 -3.19 -40.88 21.30
C LYS A 409 -4.33 -41.55 20.49
N ALA A 410 -3.95 -42.17 19.35
CA ALA A 410 -3.95 -43.64 19.14
C ALA A 410 -3.46 -44.01 17.72
N GLN A 411 -2.56 -44.99 17.59
CA GLN A 411 -2.15 -45.60 16.31
C GLN A 411 -3.26 -46.55 15.79
N PRO A 412 -3.37 -46.82 14.46
CA PRO A 412 -2.61 -47.95 13.88
C PRO A 412 -2.14 -47.80 12.40
N VAL A 413 -0.95 -48.38 12.19
CA VAL A 413 -0.51 -49.25 11.06
C VAL A 413 -0.46 -48.72 9.61
N LYS A 414 0.76 -48.78 9.08
CA LYS A 414 1.20 -48.56 7.70
C LYS A 414 0.64 -49.60 6.71
N THR A 415 0.25 -49.16 5.52
CA THR A 415 0.43 -49.94 4.27
C THR A 415 0.87 -49.01 3.12
N LYS A 416 1.89 -49.43 2.36
CA LYS A 416 2.42 -48.75 1.15
C LYS A 416 1.51 -49.04 -0.06
N PRO A 417 1.31 -48.11 -1.01
CA PRO A 417 0.65 -48.42 -2.28
C PRO A 417 1.64 -49.04 -3.28
N PRO A 418 1.20 -50.00 -4.14
CA PRO A 418 1.99 -50.52 -5.24
C PRO A 418 1.83 -49.71 -6.54
N LYS A 419 2.80 -49.95 -7.45
CA LYS A 419 3.15 -49.23 -8.68
C LYS A 419 2.12 -49.28 -9.83
N ASP A 420 2.26 -48.26 -10.68
CA ASP A 420 1.80 -48.07 -12.07
C ASP A 420 1.33 -49.31 -12.88
N VAL A 421 0.17 -49.16 -13.52
CA VAL A 421 -0.23 -49.93 -14.72
C VAL A 421 -0.83 -48.98 -15.77
N ARG A 422 -0.20 -48.95 -16.96
CA ARG A 422 -0.63 -48.22 -18.16
C ARG A 422 -2.00 -48.73 -18.66
N ARG A 423 -2.96 -47.82 -18.89
CA ARG A 423 -4.26 -48.14 -19.53
C ARG A 423 -4.12 -48.25 -21.06
N ALA A 424 -4.82 -49.22 -21.64
CA ALA A 424 -4.89 -49.49 -23.07
C ALA A 424 -5.68 -48.42 -23.86
N PRO A 425 -5.43 -48.26 -25.18
CA PRO A 425 -6.09 -47.24 -26.01
C PRO A 425 -7.59 -47.52 -26.24
N PRO A 426 -8.40 -46.46 -26.47
CA PRO A 426 -9.85 -46.54 -26.55
C PRO A 426 -10.35 -47.30 -27.78
N THR A 427 -11.49 -48.00 -27.60
CA THR A 427 -12.11 -48.90 -28.58
C THR A 427 -12.74 -48.13 -29.74
N GLU A 428 -13.08 -48.82 -30.83
CA GLU A 428 -13.64 -48.21 -32.04
C GLU A 428 -15.05 -47.62 -31.81
N GLU A 429 -15.80 -48.17 -30.86
CA GLU A 429 -17.07 -47.59 -30.39
C GLU A 429 -16.86 -46.28 -29.61
N GLU A 430 -15.83 -46.18 -28.78
CA GLU A 430 -15.48 -44.93 -28.07
C GLU A 430 -15.02 -43.84 -29.04
N ARG A 431 -14.35 -44.20 -30.13
CA ARG A 431 -13.96 -43.26 -31.20
C ARG A 431 -15.16 -42.82 -32.06
N ALA A 432 -16.13 -43.71 -32.28
CA ALA A 432 -17.37 -43.38 -32.98
C ALA A 432 -18.24 -42.42 -32.15
N ALA A 433 -18.34 -42.65 -30.83
CA ALA A 433 -19.01 -41.74 -29.90
C ALA A 433 -18.35 -40.35 -29.89
N LEU A 434 -17.00 -40.29 -29.90
CA LEU A 434 -16.26 -39.02 -29.95
C LEU A 434 -16.48 -38.24 -31.27
N ARG A 435 -16.70 -38.93 -32.39
CA ARG A 435 -17.00 -38.30 -33.69
C ARG A 435 -18.42 -37.74 -33.71
N ALA A 436 -19.40 -38.52 -33.22
CA ALA A 436 -20.79 -38.06 -33.10
C ALA A 436 -20.91 -36.83 -32.18
N GLN A 437 -20.13 -36.80 -31.09
CA GLN A 437 -20.09 -35.66 -30.17
C GLN A 437 -19.49 -34.41 -30.81
N LYS A 438 -18.44 -34.56 -31.65
CA LYS A 438 -17.84 -33.46 -32.40
C LYS A 438 -18.74 -32.92 -33.53
N ASP A 439 -19.52 -33.78 -34.16
CA ASP A 439 -20.46 -33.37 -35.20
C ASP A 439 -21.67 -32.62 -34.60
N GLN A 440 -22.12 -33.02 -33.40
CA GLN A 440 -23.09 -32.22 -32.61
C GLN A 440 -22.52 -30.85 -32.19
N GLU A 441 -21.27 -30.78 -31.73
CA GLU A 441 -20.62 -29.50 -31.41
C GLU A 441 -20.47 -28.58 -32.64
N LYS A 442 -20.18 -29.14 -33.81
CA LYS A 442 -20.12 -28.37 -35.07
C LYS A 442 -21.49 -27.84 -35.50
N ALA A 443 -22.55 -28.62 -35.32
CA ALA A 443 -23.92 -28.19 -35.64
C ALA A 443 -24.38 -27.05 -34.71
N VAL A 444 -24.06 -27.13 -33.41
CA VAL A 444 -24.36 -26.07 -32.43
C VAL A 444 -23.58 -24.79 -32.73
N LYS A 445 -22.29 -24.90 -33.10
CA LYS A 445 -21.49 -23.74 -33.52
C LYS A 445 -21.98 -23.09 -34.82
N ALA A 446 -22.48 -23.88 -35.78
CA ALA A 446 -23.04 -23.36 -37.01
C ALA A 446 -24.37 -22.59 -36.79
N GLN A 447 -25.23 -23.07 -35.87
CA GLN A 447 -26.44 -22.35 -35.45
C GLN A 447 -26.13 -21.07 -34.67
N ALA A 448 -25.12 -21.08 -33.80
CA ALA A 448 -24.68 -19.88 -33.08
C ALA A 448 -24.10 -18.80 -34.03
N ALA A 449 -23.36 -19.21 -35.06
CA ALA A 449 -22.83 -18.29 -36.07
C ALA A 449 -23.93 -17.66 -36.95
N ALA A 450 -24.99 -18.40 -37.27
CA ALA A 450 -26.15 -17.89 -38.02
C ALA A 450 -26.99 -16.89 -37.21
N ALA A 451 -27.10 -17.07 -35.88
CA ALA A 451 -27.79 -16.13 -34.99
C ALA A 451 -27.01 -14.81 -34.80
N ALA A 452 -25.67 -14.86 -34.81
CA ALA A 452 -24.81 -13.68 -34.66
C ALA A 452 -24.80 -12.76 -35.91
N ALA A 453 -25.13 -13.27 -37.09
CA ALA A 453 -25.15 -12.49 -38.34
C ALA A 453 -26.41 -11.62 -38.53
N GLY A 454 -27.43 -11.75 -37.66
CA GLY A 454 -28.73 -11.10 -37.80
C GLY A 454 -28.92 -9.74 -37.09
N LEU A 455 -27.90 -9.22 -36.40
CA LEU A 455 -28.00 -7.98 -35.62
C LEU A 455 -26.89 -6.99 -36.00
N ASN A 456 -26.98 -6.43 -37.20
CA ASN A 456 -26.25 -5.21 -37.58
C ASN A 456 -27.29 -4.10 -37.79
N MET A 457 -27.55 -3.31 -36.75
CA MET A 457 -28.21 -2.00 -36.91
C MET A 457 -27.17 -0.96 -37.34
N THR A 458 -27.54 -0.07 -38.24
CA THR A 458 -26.62 0.89 -38.83
C THR A 458 -26.50 2.17 -37.96
N PRO A 459 -25.34 2.87 -37.96
CA PRO A 459 -25.13 4.11 -37.20
C PRO A 459 -26.15 5.23 -37.48
N GLU A 460 -26.85 5.18 -38.62
CA GLU A 460 -27.89 6.16 -39.00
C GLU A 460 -29.22 5.94 -38.27
N GLU A 461 -29.52 4.71 -37.83
CA GLU A 461 -30.74 4.39 -37.07
C GLU A 461 -30.63 4.87 -35.62
N LEU A 462 -29.42 4.86 -35.06
CA LEU A 462 -29.11 5.39 -33.72
C LEU A 462 -29.23 6.93 -33.67
N LYS A 463 -28.91 7.63 -34.76
CA LYS A 463 -29.02 9.10 -34.86
C LYS A 463 -30.46 9.64 -34.83
N LYS A 464 -31.46 8.83 -35.23
CA LYS A 464 -32.86 9.28 -35.32
C LYS A 464 -33.60 9.28 -33.98
N ARG A 465 -33.05 8.66 -32.93
CA ARG A 465 -33.64 8.67 -31.58
C ARG A 465 -33.12 9.80 -30.67
N ASP A 466 -32.00 10.44 -31.02
CA ASP A 466 -31.31 11.45 -30.18
C ASP A 466 -31.59 12.91 -30.60
N ALA A 467 -32.39 13.15 -31.65
CA ALA A 467 -32.55 14.49 -32.26
C ALA A 467 -33.56 15.43 -31.57
N THR A 468 -33.95 15.18 -30.32
CA THR A 468 -34.81 16.09 -29.53
C THR A 468 -34.20 16.39 -28.17
N ALA A 469 -33.00 16.95 -28.14
CA ALA A 469 -32.41 17.59 -26.95
C ALA A 469 -31.24 18.51 -27.32
N ALA A 470 -31.50 19.53 -28.14
CA ALA A 470 -30.54 20.63 -28.34
C ALA A 470 -31.30 21.93 -28.60
N ASN A 471 -31.82 22.52 -27.53
CA ASN A 471 -32.01 23.95 -27.31
C ASN A 471 -32.99 24.13 -26.14
N VAL A 472 -32.57 24.87 -25.12
CA VAL A 472 -33.34 25.88 -24.36
C VAL A 472 -32.52 26.21 -23.10
N VAL A 473 -31.96 27.41 -23.10
CA VAL A 473 -31.67 28.20 -21.89
C VAL A 473 -32.95 28.99 -21.59
N PRO A 474 -33.33 29.19 -20.31
CA PRO A 474 -33.62 30.57 -19.95
C PRO A 474 -33.12 30.99 -18.57
N ASN A 475 -32.96 32.31 -18.54
CA ASN A 475 -32.41 33.16 -17.51
C ASN A 475 -33.42 33.43 -16.36
N SER A 476 -32.85 33.89 -15.25
CA SER A 476 -33.38 34.39 -13.97
C SER A 476 -34.81 34.99 -13.87
N GLY A 477 -35.40 34.79 -12.69
CA GLY A 477 -36.53 35.57 -12.16
C GLY A 477 -36.72 35.38 -10.65
N ARG A 478 -36.45 36.43 -9.85
CA ARG A 478 -36.73 36.52 -8.41
C ARG A 478 -38.24 36.56 -8.14
N ALA A 479 -38.71 35.84 -7.13
CA ALA A 479 -39.82 36.29 -6.27
C ALA A 479 -39.77 35.61 -4.89
N ASN A 480 -39.97 36.43 -3.86
CA ASN A 480 -39.96 36.11 -2.44
C ASN A 480 -41.33 35.54 -2.01
N ALA A 481 -41.36 34.51 -1.17
CA ALA A 481 -42.44 34.29 -0.20
C ALA A 481 -41.99 33.32 0.91
N SER A 482 -42.13 33.79 2.14
CA SER A 482 -41.83 33.14 3.41
C SER A 482 -42.93 32.16 3.85
N ALA A 483 -42.53 31.02 4.45
CA ALA A 483 -42.93 30.55 5.80
C ALA A 483 -43.04 29.02 5.90
N GLY A 484 -42.27 28.45 6.85
CA GLY A 484 -42.68 27.33 7.70
C GLY A 484 -42.63 25.90 7.15
N SER A 485 -41.55 25.17 7.44
CA SER A 485 -41.57 23.79 7.98
C SER A 485 -40.15 23.21 8.01
N SER A 486 -39.59 23.10 9.20
CA SER A 486 -38.27 22.52 9.47
C SER A 486 -38.35 20.99 9.49
N SER A 487 -38.19 20.35 8.33
CA SER A 487 -37.78 18.92 8.27
C SER A 487 -37.16 18.46 6.94
N SER A 488 -37.06 19.31 5.90
CA SER A 488 -36.54 18.89 4.57
C SER A 488 -35.12 19.35 4.24
N ALA A 489 -34.38 19.94 5.19
CA ALA A 489 -33.12 20.64 4.89
C ALA A 489 -31.85 19.74 4.85
N ARG A 490 -31.91 18.45 5.21
CA ARG A 490 -30.73 17.56 5.25
C ARG A 490 -30.42 16.81 3.95
N SER A 491 -31.21 16.94 2.88
CA SER A 491 -31.04 16.15 1.64
C SER A 491 -29.93 16.65 0.70
N SER A 492 -29.26 17.77 1.01
CA SER A 492 -28.24 18.39 0.14
C SER A 492 -26.78 18.08 0.52
N GLU A 493 -26.53 17.60 1.73
CA GLU A 493 -25.17 17.30 2.21
C GLU A 493 -24.78 15.84 1.91
N ALA A 494 -23.52 15.62 1.51
CA ALA A 494 -22.98 14.30 1.23
C ALA A 494 -22.75 13.52 2.54
N LEU A 495 -23.28 12.31 2.64
CA LEU A 495 -23.00 11.40 3.76
C LEU A 495 -21.62 10.75 3.57
N THR A 496 -20.57 11.41 4.04
CA THR A 496 -19.18 10.91 3.95
C THR A 496 -18.76 10.10 5.18
N THR A 497 -19.47 10.25 6.29
CA THR A 497 -19.25 9.51 7.54
C THR A 497 -20.58 9.00 8.07
N THR A 498 -20.63 7.72 8.43
CA THR A 498 -21.76 7.11 9.13
C THR A 498 -21.49 7.09 10.64
N ASP A 499 -22.52 7.39 11.42
CA ASP A 499 -22.53 7.37 12.88
C ASP A 499 -23.68 6.48 13.37
N MET A 500 -23.35 5.24 13.71
CA MET A 500 -24.28 4.23 14.20
C MET A 500 -23.67 3.53 15.42
N PRO A 501 -23.55 4.21 16.57
CA PRO A 501 -22.69 3.79 17.69
C PRO A 501 -23.15 2.50 18.38
N ARG A 502 -24.41 2.08 18.18
CA ARG A 502 -24.94 0.80 18.70
C ARG A 502 -24.67 -0.38 17.77
N LEU A 503 -24.21 -0.13 16.54
CA LEU A 503 -23.81 -1.16 15.60
C LEU A 503 -22.30 -1.28 15.60
N LYS A 504 -21.80 -2.51 15.56
CA LYS A 504 -20.36 -2.75 15.46
C LYS A 504 -19.92 -2.57 14.02
N LEU A 505 -19.13 -1.53 13.75
CA LEU A 505 -18.46 -1.32 12.46
C LEU A 505 -17.42 -2.44 12.27
N LEU A 506 -17.61 -3.28 11.25
CA LEU A 506 -16.71 -4.38 10.90
C LEU A 506 -15.58 -3.89 9.99
N THR A 507 -15.90 -3.05 9.01
CA THR A 507 -14.92 -2.53 8.05
C THR A 507 -15.38 -1.17 7.53
N LYS A 508 -14.47 -0.20 7.56
CA LYS A 508 -14.64 1.08 6.86
C LYS A 508 -13.86 0.99 5.54
N GLY A 509 -14.56 1.03 4.41
CA GLY A 509 -13.95 1.00 3.09
C GLY A 509 -13.85 2.40 2.48
N LYS A 510 -13.23 2.50 1.29
CA LYS A 510 -13.08 3.76 0.54
C LYS A 510 -14.42 4.46 0.28
N VAL A 511 -15.48 3.67 0.02
CA VAL A 511 -16.81 4.20 -0.36
C VAL A 511 -17.96 3.53 0.38
N ARG A 512 -17.71 2.55 1.26
CA ARG A 512 -18.74 1.73 1.90
C ARG A 512 -18.32 1.33 3.29
N ASP A 513 -19.27 1.36 4.22
CA ASP A 513 -19.08 0.93 5.60
C ASP A 513 -19.90 -0.35 5.85
N VAL A 514 -19.28 -1.31 6.52
CA VAL A 514 -19.86 -2.63 6.79
C VAL A 514 -20.06 -2.79 8.28
N TYR A 515 -21.27 -3.09 8.71
CA TYR A 515 -21.66 -3.23 10.11
C TYR A 515 -22.19 -4.65 10.42
N GLU A 516 -21.97 -5.07 11.66
CA GLU A 516 -22.64 -6.23 12.25
C GLU A 516 -24.05 -5.81 12.71
N LEU A 517 -25.05 -6.64 12.44
CA LEU A 517 -26.40 -6.44 12.96
C LEU A 517 -26.46 -6.88 14.42
N PRO A 518 -27.25 -6.20 15.28
CA PRO A 518 -27.18 -6.37 16.73
C PRO A 518 -27.90 -7.64 17.22
N ASP A 519 -28.84 -8.17 16.43
CA ASP A 519 -29.73 -9.24 16.84
C ASP A 519 -29.07 -10.61 16.67
N SER A 520 -29.22 -11.50 17.66
CA SER A 520 -28.53 -12.81 17.67
C SER A 520 -28.95 -13.75 16.54
N GLU A 521 -30.10 -13.48 15.92
CA GLU A 521 -30.62 -14.19 14.74
C GLU A 521 -29.96 -13.73 13.44
N ASP A 522 -29.17 -12.65 13.46
CA ASP A 522 -28.52 -12.05 12.29
C ASP A 522 -27.01 -12.34 12.23
N LYS A 523 -26.51 -13.32 13.00
CA LYS A 523 -25.06 -13.66 13.05
C LYS A 523 -24.47 -14.05 11.69
N ASP A 524 -25.28 -14.50 10.75
CA ASP A 524 -24.90 -14.84 9.38
C ASP A 524 -25.14 -13.68 8.38
N LYS A 525 -25.47 -12.47 8.88
CA LYS A 525 -25.79 -11.30 8.05
C LYS A 525 -24.86 -10.13 8.38
N MET A 526 -24.74 -9.21 7.43
CA MET A 526 -24.00 -7.95 7.58
C MET A 526 -24.76 -6.82 6.90
N LEU A 527 -24.67 -5.61 7.46
CA LEU A 527 -25.24 -4.41 6.88
C LEU A 527 -24.16 -3.68 6.08
N PHE A 528 -24.36 -3.54 4.78
CA PHE A 528 -23.53 -2.75 3.88
C PHE A 528 -24.18 -1.38 3.71
N VAL A 529 -23.43 -0.30 3.95
CA VAL A 529 -23.89 1.09 3.79
C VAL A 529 -22.99 1.81 2.79
N ALA A 530 -23.50 2.10 1.59
CA ALA A 530 -22.74 2.85 0.60
C ALA A 530 -22.74 4.35 0.95
N THR A 531 -21.55 4.93 1.13
CA THR A 531 -21.38 6.34 1.47
C THR A 531 -21.25 7.21 0.21
N ASP A 532 -21.34 8.52 0.41
CA ASP A 532 -21.16 9.51 -0.66
C ASP A 532 -19.68 9.85 -0.92
N ARG A 533 -18.73 9.12 -0.28
CA ARG A 533 -17.29 9.25 -0.55
C ARG A 533 -16.98 8.86 -1.99
N ILE A 534 -16.04 9.59 -2.59
CA ILE A 534 -15.44 9.28 -3.89
C ILE A 534 -13.92 9.30 -3.77
N SER A 535 -13.25 8.42 -4.50
CA SER A 535 -11.80 8.31 -4.49
C SER A 535 -11.21 8.26 -5.89
N ALA A 536 -10.00 8.79 -6.04
CA ALA A 536 -9.20 8.77 -7.26
C ALA A 536 -7.71 8.78 -6.90
N TYR A 537 -6.89 8.02 -7.63
CA TYR A 537 -5.45 7.84 -7.33
C TYR A 537 -5.19 7.42 -5.88
N ASP A 538 -6.05 6.57 -5.33
CA ASP A 538 -6.03 6.10 -3.94
C ASP A 538 -6.27 7.16 -2.84
N TYR A 539 -6.61 8.40 -3.22
CA TYR A 539 -7.04 9.45 -2.28
C TYR A 539 -8.57 9.58 -2.26
N ILE A 540 -9.16 9.70 -1.06
CA ILE A 540 -10.58 10.03 -0.85
C ILE A 540 -10.73 11.55 -0.81
N MET A 541 -11.74 12.09 -1.51
CA MET A 541 -12.03 13.53 -1.53
C MET A 541 -12.76 13.97 -0.25
N GLU A 542 -12.58 15.21 0.19
CA GLU A 542 -13.10 15.69 1.49
C GLU A 542 -14.63 15.84 1.55
N ASN A 543 -15.26 16.37 0.50
CA ASN A 543 -16.67 16.80 0.50
C ASN A 543 -17.66 15.82 -0.14
N GLY A 544 -17.21 14.69 -0.68
CA GLY A 544 -18.06 13.64 -1.27
C GLY A 544 -18.94 14.09 -2.46
N ILE A 545 -19.76 13.17 -2.97
CA ILE A 545 -20.75 13.39 -4.03
C ILE A 545 -22.14 13.05 -3.47
N PRO A 546 -23.01 14.05 -3.18
CA PRO A 546 -24.30 13.81 -2.57
C PRO A 546 -25.15 12.78 -3.34
N GLN A 547 -25.77 11.83 -2.62
CA GLN A 547 -26.61 10.74 -3.17
C GLN A 547 -25.87 9.71 -4.04
N LYS A 548 -24.54 9.75 -4.11
CA LYS A 548 -23.73 8.73 -4.79
C LYS A 548 -23.99 7.35 -4.19
N GLY A 549 -23.94 7.21 -2.87
CA GLY A 549 -24.12 5.93 -2.19
C GLY A 549 -25.44 5.27 -2.55
N ALA A 550 -26.54 6.04 -2.51
CA ALA A 550 -27.87 5.57 -2.91
C ALA A 550 -27.89 5.13 -4.39
N THR A 551 -27.33 5.95 -5.28
CA THR A 551 -27.27 5.66 -6.72
C THR A 551 -26.54 4.34 -7.03
N LEU A 552 -25.40 4.10 -6.37
CA LEU A 552 -24.62 2.87 -6.54
C LEU A 552 -25.36 1.64 -6.00
N THR A 553 -26.03 1.78 -4.86
CA THR A 553 -26.84 0.71 -4.26
C THR A 553 -28.03 0.35 -5.15
N THR A 554 -28.79 1.33 -5.65
CA THR A 554 -29.91 1.08 -6.56
C THR A 554 -29.47 0.38 -7.84
N LEU A 555 -28.37 0.82 -8.46
CA LEU A 555 -27.79 0.17 -9.64
C LEU A 555 -27.40 -1.28 -9.35
N SER A 556 -26.73 -1.53 -8.22
CA SER A 556 -26.32 -2.89 -7.83
C SER A 556 -27.54 -3.79 -7.63
N LEU A 557 -28.57 -3.33 -6.93
CA LEU A 557 -29.82 -4.08 -6.72
C LEU A 557 -30.50 -4.43 -8.05
N PHE A 558 -30.53 -3.48 -9.00
CA PHE A 558 -31.06 -3.74 -10.34
C PHE A 558 -30.29 -4.86 -11.05
N TRP A 559 -28.96 -4.82 -11.02
CA TRP A 559 -28.12 -5.82 -11.67
C TRP A 559 -28.16 -7.18 -10.97
N PHE A 560 -28.21 -7.22 -9.64
CA PHE A 560 -28.39 -8.46 -8.88
C PHE A 560 -29.72 -9.12 -9.22
N HIS A 561 -30.80 -8.34 -9.36
CA HIS A 561 -32.10 -8.84 -9.80
C HIS A 561 -32.03 -9.34 -11.25
N LYS A 562 -31.50 -8.52 -12.17
CA LYS A 562 -31.49 -8.81 -13.60
C LYS A 562 -30.62 -10.02 -13.96
N LEU A 563 -29.54 -10.26 -13.23
CA LEU A 563 -28.57 -11.33 -13.51
C LEU A 563 -28.75 -12.55 -12.59
N SER A 564 -29.81 -12.60 -11.78
CA SER A 564 -30.03 -13.68 -10.79
C SER A 564 -30.23 -15.06 -11.43
N HIS A 565 -30.60 -15.12 -12.71
CA HIS A 565 -30.71 -16.39 -13.47
C HIS A 565 -29.36 -16.97 -13.88
N ILE A 566 -28.27 -16.20 -13.81
CA ILE A 566 -26.91 -16.67 -14.11
C ILE A 566 -26.27 -17.29 -12.87
N ILE A 567 -26.33 -16.58 -11.73
CA ILE A 567 -25.69 -16.98 -10.48
C ILE A 567 -26.44 -16.36 -9.28
N PRO A 568 -26.56 -17.07 -8.14
CA PRO A 568 -27.08 -16.47 -6.92
C PRO A 568 -26.18 -15.35 -6.38
N ASN A 569 -26.74 -14.52 -5.50
CA ASN A 569 -26.03 -13.41 -4.87
C ASN A 569 -26.29 -13.36 -3.35
N HIS A 570 -25.58 -12.47 -2.66
CA HIS A 570 -25.67 -12.37 -1.20
C HIS A 570 -26.78 -11.45 -0.65
N VAL A 571 -27.57 -10.76 -1.48
CA VAL A 571 -28.51 -9.73 -1.00
C VAL A 571 -29.72 -10.38 -0.35
N LEU A 572 -30.06 -9.94 0.86
CA LEU A 572 -31.24 -10.38 1.62
C LEU A 572 -32.28 -9.27 1.75
N VAL A 573 -31.83 -8.06 2.09
CA VAL A 573 -32.67 -6.87 2.24
C VAL A 573 -31.99 -5.68 1.54
N PRO A 574 -32.72 -4.88 0.75
CA PRO A 574 -34.11 -5.11 0.38
C PRO A 574 -34.26 -6.32 -0.55
N SER A 575 -35.42 -6.95 -0.53
CA SER A 575 -35.71 -8.12 -1.36
C SER A 575 -35.68 -7.73 -2.84
N ILE A 576 -34.91 -8.50 -3.61
CA ILE A 576 -34.80 -8.40 -5.08
C ILE A 576 -35.61 -9.49 -5.79
N SER A 577 -36.47 -10.20 -5.06
CA SER A 577 -37.28 -11.30 -5.57
C SER A 577 -38.57 -10.80 -6.25
N GLY A 578 -39.10 -11.61 -7.17
CA GLY A 578 -40.32 -11.30 -7.93
C GLY A 578 -40.05 -10.52 -9.22
N SER A 579 -41.06 -10.37 -10.08
CA SER A 579 -40.89 -9.75 -11.42
C SER A 579 -40.69 -8.23 -11.39
N LYS A 580 -41.07 -7.58 -10.28
CA LYS A 580 -40.86 -6.14 -10.02
C LYS A 580 -40.57 -5.94 -8.52
N PRO A 581 -39.31 -6.02 -8.10
CA PRO A 581 -38.94 -5.79 -6.71
C PRO A 581 -39.30 -4.38 -6.25
N LYS A 582 -39.85 -4.24 -5.03
CA LYS A 582 -40.24 -2.93 -4.46
C LYS A 582 -39.07 -1.95 -4.42
N CYS A 583 -37.87 -2.43 -4.09
CA CYS A 583 -36.66 -1.61 -4.03
C CYS A 583 -36.23 -0.99 -5.36
N LEU A 584 -36.78 -1.45 -6.49
CA LEU A 584 -36.53 -0.91 -7.82
C LEU A 584 -37.69 -0.05 -8.34
N ASP A 585 -38.78 0.05 -7.58
CA ASP A 585 -39.90 0.93 -7.89
C ASP A 585 -39.70 2.28 -7.19
N PRO A 586 -39.47 3.38 -7.94
CA PRO A 586 -39.23 4.70 -7.36
C PRO A 586 -40.43 5.28 -6.60
N SER A 587 -41.63 4.69 -6.74
CA SER A 587 -42.84 5.10 -6.03
C SER A 587 -43.01 4.43 -4.66
N THR A 588 -42.15 3.47 -4.32
CA THR A 588 -42.23 2.73 -3.06
C THR A 588 -40.94 2.84 -2.25
N SER A 589 -41.02 2.62 -0.94
CA SER A 589 -39.84 2.45 -0.09
C SER A 589 -39.74 1.00 0.35
N ALA A 590 -38.54 0.43 0.26
CA ALA A 590 -38.23 -0.88 0.82
C ALA A 590 -37.85 -0.82 2.31
N TRP A 591 -37.99 0.35 2.95
CA TRP A 591 -37.62 0.56 4.35
C TRP A 591 -38.33 -0.40 5.31
N ASP A 592 -39.59 -0.75 5.03
CA ASP A 592 -40.38 -1.64 5.88
C ASP A 592 -39.83 -3.08 5.95
N GLU A 593 -38.88 -3.43 5.07
CA GLU A 593 -38.18 -4.73 5.09
C GLU A 593 -36.94 -4.72 6.01
N PHE A 594 -36.45 -3.54 6.41
CA PHE A 594 -35.30 -3.43 7.31
C PHE A 594 -35.70 -3.70 8.77
N PRO A 595 -34.83 -4.32 9.59
CA PRO A 595 -35.07 -4.53 11.01
C PRO A 595 -35.38 -3.23 11.76
N LYS A 596 -36.33 -3.28 12.70
CA LYS A 596 -36.68 -2.13 13.55
C LYS A 596 -35.50 -1.62 14.38
N SER A 597 -34.49 -2.45 14.65
CA SER A 597 -33.25 -2.07 15.31
C SER A 597 -32.43 -1.02 14.53
N LEU A 598 -32.71 -0.83 13.23
CA LEU A 598 -32.11 0.22 12.40
C LEU A 598 -32.94 1.50 12.29
N ALA A 599 -34.12 1.56 12.94
CA ALA A 599 -35.06 2.69 12.85
C ALA A 599 -34.44 4.04 13.20
N GLU A 600 -33.57 4.08 14.21
CA GLU A 600 -32.88 5.30 14.66
C GLU A 600 -31.82 5.81 13.66
N TYR A 601 -31.39 4.98 12.70
CA TYR A 601 -30.38 5.30 11.69
C TYR A 601 -30.93 5.43 10.28
N ARG A 602 -32.27 5.57 10.14
CA ARG A 602 -32.97 5.58 8.85
C ARG A 602 -32.38 6.58 7.86
N ASP A 603 -32.03 7.77 8.31
CA ASP A 603 -31.47 8.85 7.50
C ASP A 603 -30.09 8.50 6.89
N GLN A 604 -29.36 7.58 7.51
CA GLN A 604 -28.05 7.10 7.05
C GLN A 604 -28.11 5.77 6.28
N VAL A 605 -29.26 5.06 6.31
CA VAL A 605 -29.38 3.70 5.79
C VAL A 605 -30.34 3.61 4.59
N GLU A 606 -31.47 4.33 4.64
CA GLU A 606 -32.51 4.21 3.63
C GLU A 606 -31.99 4.56 2.22
N GLY A 607 -32.29 3.69 1.26
CA GLY A 607 -31.92 3.85 -0.16
C GLY A 607 -30.45 3.57 -0.50
N ARG A 608 -29.55 3.49 0.49
CA ARG A 608 -28.10 3.32 0.26
C ARG A 608 -27.49 2.06 0.88
N SER A 609 -28.31 1.23 1.51
CA SER A 609 -27.83 0.05 2.24
C SER A 609 -28.40 -1.27 1.73
N MET A 610 -27.67 -2.35 2.01
CA MET A 610 -28.08 -3.73 1.77
C MET A 610 -27.74 -4.57 3.00
N ILE A 611 -28.66 -5.40 3.47
CA ILE A 611 -28.34 -6.52 4.37
C ILE A 611 -27.99 -7.71 3.49
N VAL A 612 -26.79 -8.25 3.70
CA VAL A 612 -26.22 -9.32 2.89
C VAL A 612 -25.87 -10.52 3.74
N ARG A 613 -25.87 -11.71 3.13
CA ARG A 613 -25.40 -12.94 3.79
C ARG A 613 -23.86 -12.94 3.87
N LYS A 614 -23.34 -13.31 5.04
CA LYS A 614 -21.92 -13.54 5.27
C LYS A 614 -21.46 -14.79 4.52
N CYS A 615 -20.36 -14.65 3.78
CA CYS A 615 -19.80 -15.71 2.94
C CYS A 615 -18.27 -15.68 2.99
N GLU A 616 -17.63 -16.75 2.50
CA GLU A 616 -16.19 -16.81 2.31
C GLU A 616 -15.83 -16.13 0.99
N VAL A 617 -15.07 -15.02 1.04
CA VAL A 617 -14.71 -14.26 -0.16
C VAL A 617 -13.59 -14.96 -0.93
N VAL A 618 -13.77 -15.11 -2.25
CA VAL A 618 -12.69 -15.55 -3.14
C VAL A 618 -11.78 -14.34 -3.41
N LYS A 619 -10.50 -14.43 -3.05
CA LYS A 619 -9.53 -13.32 -3.13
C LYS A 619 -9.05 -13.00 -4.55
N ILE A 620 -10.00 -12.80 -5.48
CA ILE A 620 -9.74 -12.49 -6.89
C ILE A 620 -10.71 -11.40 -7.32
N GLU A 621 -10.18 -10.37 -7.96
CA GLU A 621 -10.98 -9.40 -8.70
C GLU A 621 -11.18 -9.89 -10.13
N ALA A 622 -12.41 -10.28 -10.46
CA ALA A 622 -12.74 -10.87 -11.75
C ALA A 622 -13.07 -9.76 -12.77
N ILE A 623 -12.02 -9.19 -13.35
CA ILE A 623 -12.16 -8.14 -14.36
C ILE A 623 -12.43 -8.77 -15.73
N VAL A 624 -13.43 -8.24 -16.44
CA VAL A 624 -13.74 -8.62 -17.83
C VAL A 624 -13.75 -7.37 -18.70
N ARG A 625 -13.11 -7.45 -19.86
CA ARG A 625 -12.97 -6.35 -20.82
C ARG A 625 -13.54 -6.75 -22.16
N GLY A 626 -14.41 -5.93 -22.74
CA GLY A 626 -14.83 -6.06 -24.14
C GLY A 626 -14.25 -4.97 -25.04
N TYR A 627 -13.53 -4.00 -24.48
CA TYR A 627 -12.85 -2.94 -25.22
C TYR A 627 -11.44 -2.72 -24.67
N ILE A 628 -10.49 -2.41 -25.54
CA ILE A 628 -9.10 -2.16 -25.14
C ILE A 628 -8.90 -0.69 -24.74
N THR A 629 -8.71 -0.40 -23.46
CA THR A 629 -8.58 0.97 -22.94
C THR A 629 -7.81 0.98 -21.62
N GLY A 630 -7.49 2.17 -21.10
CA GLY A 630 -6.84 2.35 -19.80
C GLY A 630 -5.51 1.59 -19.67
N SER A 631 -5.33 0.88 -18.56
CA SER A 631 -4.10 0.11 -18.28
C SER A 631 -3.85 -1.01 -19.29
N ALA A 632 -4.91 -1.65 -19.83
CA ALA A 632 -4.78 -2.67 -20.86
C ALA A 632 -4.26 -2.07 -22.19
N TRP A 633 -4.72 -0.87 -22.56
CA TRP A 633 -4.18 -0.14 -23.71
C TRP A 633 -2.71 0.26 -23.51
N ALA A 634 -2.35 0.70 -22.30
CA ALA A 634 -0.98 1.05 -21.96
C ALA A 634 -0.02 -0.16 -22.08
N GLU A 635 -0.44 -1.34 -21.63
CA GLU A 635 0.33 -2.59 -21.82
C GLU A 635 0.43 -2.96 -23.30
N TYR A 636 -0.69 -2.93 -24.04
CA TYR A 636 -0.70 -3.30 -25.44
C TYR A 636 0.22 -2.42 -26.30
N LYS A 637 0.26 -1.10 -26.06
CA LYS A 637 1.22 -0.21 -26.74
C LYS A 637 2.68 -0.58 -26.47
N LYS A 638 2.98 -1.15 -25.31
CA LYS A 638 4.35 -1.47 -24.88
C LYS A 638 4.80 -2.86 -25.36
N SER A 639 3.93 -3.85 -25.28
CA SER A 639 4.28 -5.26 -25.49
C SER A 639 3.34 -6.04 -26.40
N GLY A 640 2.27 -5.43 -26.92
CA GLY A 640 1.26 -6.12 -27.73
C GLY A 640 0.42 -7.12 -26.92
N THR A 641 0.39 -6.98 -25.59
CA THR A 641 -0.28 -7.91 -24.66
C THR A 641 -1.30 -7.20 -23.77
N MET A 642 -2.16 -8.00 -23.15
CA MET A 642 -3.08 -7.59 -22.09
C MET A 642 -3.07 -8.66 -20.99
N HIS A 643 -2.56 -8.32 -19.80
CA HIS A 643 -2.28 -9.26 -18.71
C HIS A 643 -1.41 -10.44 -19.18
N GLY A 644 -0.44 -10.17 -20.07
CA GLY A 644 0.42 -11.18 -20.69
C GLY A 644 -0.22 -11.99 -21.83
N ILE A 645 -1.52 -11.82 -22.11
CA ILE A 645 -2.20 -12.46 -23.25
C ILE A 645 -1.87 -11.68 -24.52
N LYS A 646 -1.34 -12.35 -25.54
CA LYS A 646 -1.05 -11.71 -26.83
C LYS A 646 -2.34 -11.32 -27.55
N LEU A 647 -2.45 -10.05 -27.96
CA LEU A 647 -3.59 -9.53 -28.71
C LEU A 647 -3.26 -9.38 -30.20
N PRO A 648 -4.27 -9.32 -31.09
CA PRO A 648 -4.07 -9.03 -32.51
C PRO A 648 -3.28 -7.74 -32.72
N GLU A 649 -2.48 -7.67 -33.78
CA GLU A 649 -1.76 -6.45 -34.16
C GLU A 649 -2.69 -5.38 -34.74
N GLY A 650 -2.31 -4.11 -34.62
CA GLY A 650 -3.04 -2.99 -35.21
C GLY A 650 -4.29 -2.54 -34.47
N LEU A 651 -4.50 -2.95 -33.21
CA LEU A 651 -5.59 -2.42 -32.39
C LEU A 651 -5.35 -0.94 -32.09
N VAL A 652 -6.44 -0.17 -32.07
CA VAL A 652 -6.44 1.23 -31.67
C VAL A 652 -7.12 1.43 -30.32
N GLU A 653 -6.87 2.56 -29.65
CA GLU A 653 -7.45 2.86 -28.34
C GLU A 653 -8.98 2.79 -28.36
N SER A 654 -9.57 2.23 -27.31
CA SER A 654 -11.02 2.06 -27.16
C SER A 654 -11.66 1.18 -28.23
N GLN A 655 -10.90 0.38 -28.99
CA GLN A 655 -11.46 -0.58 -29.95
C GLN A 655 -12.17 -1.75 -29.24
N LYS A 656 -13.31 -2.19 -29.80
CA LYS A 656 -14.01 -3.40 -29.36
C LYS A 656 -13.14 -4.64 -29.63
N LEU A 657 -13.00 -5.48 -28.61
CA LEU A 657 -12.32 -6.76 -28.71
C LEU A 657 -13.22 -7.78 -29.45
N PRO A 658 -12.65 -8.77 -30.17
CA PRO A 658 -13.44 -9.79 -30.85
C PRO A 658 -14.36 -10.56 -29.92
N GLU A 659 -13.86 -10.89 -28.73
CA GLU A 659 -14.60 -11.52 -27.64
C GLU A 659 -14.22 -10.86 -26.31
N PRO A 660 -15.12 -10.85 -25.30
CA PRO A 660 -14.77 -10.39 -23.97
C PRO A 660 -13.65 -11.23 -23.36
N VAL A 661 -12.65 -10.57 -22.78
CA VAL A 661 -11.48 -11.22 -22.22
C VAL A 661 -11.49 -11.10 -20.70
N PHE A 662 -11.32 -12.23 -20.02
CA PHE A 662 -11.11 -12.29 -18.58
C PHE A 662 -9.67 -11.90 -18.24
N THR A 663 -9.48 -10.85 -17.45
CA THR A 663 -8.17 -10.25 -17.12
C THR A 663 -8.06 -10.01 -15.61
N PRO A 664 -7.93 -11.06 -14.80
CA PRO A 664 -8.08 -10.96 -13.34
C PRO A 664 -6.94 -10.18 -12.67
N SER A 665 -7.20 -9.72 -11.44
CA SER A 665 -6.19 -9.23 -10.50
C SER A 665 -6.30 -9.96 -9.16
N THR A 666 -5.19 -10.01 -8.41
CA THR A 666 -5.20 -10.45 -7.01
C THR A 666 -5.91 -9.42 -6.16
N LYS A 667 -6.74 -9.90 -5.21
CA LYS A 667 -7.32 -9.03 -4.19
C LYS A 667 -6.38 -9.00 -2.99
N ALA A 668 -5.65 -7.91 -2.84
CA ALA A 668 -4.68 -7.77 -1.76
C ALA A 668 -5.39 -7.42 -0.43
N ASP A 669 -4.74 -7.65 0.72
CA ASP A 669 -5.31 -7.22 2.00
C ASP A 669 -5.30 -5.68 2.08
N LEU A 670 -6.19 -5.06 2.87
CA LEU A 670 -6.33 -3.59 2.96
C LEU A 670 -4.96 -2.90 3.19
N GLY A 671 -4.52 -2.12 2.20
CA GLY A 671 -3.28 -1.35 2.22
C GLY A 671 -2.16 -1.84 1.27
N ASP A 672 -2.37 -2.96 0.59
CA ASP A 672 -1.55 -3.42 -0.54
C ASP A 672 -2.26 -3.11 -1.88
N HIS A 673 -1.53 -3.07 -3.00
CA HIS A 673 -2.11 -2.82 -4.33
C HIS A 673 -2.53 -4.12 -5.01
N ASP A 674 -3.72 -4.13 -5.61
CA ASP A 674 -4.18 -5.24 -6.46
C ASP A 674 -3.24 -5.38 -7.68
N GLU A 675 -2.79 -6.60 -7.97
CA GLU A 675 -1.86 -6.88 -9.06
C GLU A 675 -2.59 -7.60 -10.20
N ASN A 676 -2.45 -7.07 -11.42
CA ASN A 676 -2.92 -7.75 -12.62
C ASN A 676 -2.18 -9.08 -12.79
N ILE A 677 -2.92 -10.17 -12.87
CA ILE A 677 -2.37 -11.51 -13.07
C ILE A 677 -2.84 -12.11 -14.40
N HIS A 678 -2.02 -13.00 -14.96
CA HIS A 678 -2.43 -13.81 -16.08
C HIS A 678 -3.58 -14.75 -15.64
N PRO A 679 -4.62 -14.98 -16.46
CA PRO A 679 -5.75 -15.85 -16.10
C PRO A 679 -5.35 -17.23 -15.58
N ASP A 680 -4.29 -17.83 -16.13
CA ASP A 680 -3.78 -19.13 -15.69
C ASP A 680 -3.31 -19.16 -14.23
N LYS A 681 -3.06 -18.01 -13.60
CA LYS A 681 -2.65 -17.90 -12.19
C LYS A 681 -3.81 -17.96 -11.21
N VAL A 682 -5.05 -17.80 -11.67
CA VAL A 682 -6.25 -17.86 -10.82
C VAL A 682 -6.40 -19.23 -10.15
N LYS A 683 -6.05 -20.32 -10.86
CA LYS A 683 -6.12 -21.68 -10.33
C LYS A 683 -5.17 -21.93 -9.15
N ASP A 684 -4.06 -21.17 -9.08
CA ASP A 684 -3.10 -21.27 -7.99
C ASP A 684 -3.68 -20.67 -6.68
N ILE A 685 -4.71 -19.82 -6.79
CA ILE A 685 -5.38 -19.15 -5.67
C ILE A 685 -6.58 -19.94 -5.16
N CYS A 686 -7.48 -20.36 -6.06
CA CYS A 686 -8.78 -20.93 -5.70
C CYS A 686 -9.01 -22.36 -6.20
N GLY A 687 -8.01 -22.97 -6.85
CA GLY A 687 -8.11 -24.29 -7.47
C GLY A 687 -8.72 -24.25 -8.88
N GLU A 688 -8.39 -25.26 -9.68
CA GLU A 688 -8.70 -25.30 -11.12
C GLU A 688 -10.21 -25.28 -11.43
N LYS A 689 -11.00 -26.07 -10.70
CA LYS A 689 -12.47 -26.14 -10.90
C LYS A 689 -13.13 -24.78 -10.68
N LEU A 690 -12.78 -24.12 -9.58
CA LEU A 690 -13.36 -22.84 -9.19
C LEU A 690 -12.86 -21.70 -10.07
N ALA A 691 -11.57 -21.70 -10.44
CA ALA A 691 -10.99 -20.73 -11.37
C ALA A 691 -11.73 -20.73 -12.73
N LYS A 692 -11.98 -21.93 -13.28
CA LYS A 692 -12.73 -22.09 -14.52
C LYS A 692 -14.16 -21.56 -14.38
N GLN A 693 -14.85 -21.92 -13.31
CA GLN A 693 -16.22 -21.46 -13.04
C GLN A 693 -16.29 -19.92 -12.92
N ILE A 694 -15.35 -19.30 -12.20
CA ILE A 694 -15.28 -17.84 -12.05
C ILE A 694 -15.09 -17.16 -13.41
N ALA A 695 -14.14 -17.65 -14.24
CA ALA A 695 -13.89 -17.08 -15.56
C ALA A 695 -15.13 -17.17 -16.48
N GLU A 696 -15.77 -18.35 -16.53
CA GLU A 696 -16.97 -18.58 -17.34
C GLU A 696 -18.15 -17.70 -16.88
N VAL A 697 -18.41 -17.65 -15.57
CA VAL A 697 -19.51 -16.84 -15.02
C VAL A 697 -19.24 -15.36 -15.21
N ALA A 698 -18.02 -14.87 -14.94
CA ALA A 698 -17.68 -13.46 -15.10
C ALA A 698 -17.86 -12.99 -16.55
N VAL A 699 -17.39 -13.78 -17.53
CA VAL A 699 -17.57 -13.47 -18.96
C VAL A 699 -19.04 -13.48 -19.34
N ARG A 700 -19.84 -14.43 -18.83
CA ARG A 700 -21.29 -14.49 -19.08
C ARG A 700 -22.03 -13.29 -18.49
N LEU A 701 -21.75 -12.94 -17.23
CA LEU A 701 -22.29 -11.75 -16.56
C LEU A 701 -21.98 -10.48 -17.34
N TYR A 702 -20.70 -10.29 -17.72
CA TYR A 702 -20.29 -9.15 -18.54
C TYR A 702 -21.01 -9.11 -19.88
N SER A 703 -21.09 -10.24 -20.59
CA SER A 703 -21.66 -10.29 -21.94
C SER A 703 -23.14 -9.90 -21.94
N GLU A 704 -23.92 -10.42 -20.99
CA GLU A 704 -25.35 -10.10 -20.87
C GLU A 704 -25.56 -8.64 -20.41
N ALA A 705 -24.75 -8.17 -19.46
CA ALA A 705 -24.79 -6.78 -19.02
C ALA A 705 -24.39 -5.80 -20.13
N ALA A 706 -23.36 -6.10 -20.92
CA ALA A 706 -22.91 -5.28 -22.02
C ALA A 706 -23.94 -5.21 -23.15
N ALA A 707 -24.59 -6.33 -23.47
CA ALA A 707 -25.68 -6.35 -24.46
C ALA A 707 -26.85 -5.48 -23.99
N TYR A 708 -27.27 -5.63 -22.73
CA TYR A 708 -28.36 -4.83 -22.18
C TYR A 708 -28.02 -3.33 -22.08
N ALA A 709 -26.81 -3.00 -21.63
CA ALA A 709 -26.36 -1.62 -21.56
C ALA A 709 -26.38 -0.96 -22.95
N LEU A 710 -26.01 -1.70 -24.00
CA LEU A 710 -26.02 -1.20 -25.38
C LEU A 710 -27.43 -0.85 -25.86
N GLU A 711 -28.44 -1.67 -25.53
CA GLU A 711 -29.85 -1.36 -25.80
C GLU A 711 -30.32 -0.08 -25.09
N ARG A 712 -29.67 0.26 -23.98
CA ARG A 712 -29.90 1.50 -23.20
C ARG A 712 -28.99 2.66 -23.62
N GLY A 713 -28.29 2.55 -24.75
CA GLY A 713 -27.42 3.60 -25.27
C GLY A 713 -26.08 3.76 -24.54
N LEU A 714 -25.66 2.74 -23.79
CA LEU A 714 -24.40 2.70 -23.05
C LEU A 714 -23.48 1.57 -23.54
N ILE A 715 -22.20 1.85 -23.68
CA ILE A 715 -21.18 0.83 -23.93
C ILE A 715 -20.52 0.49 -22.59
N LEU A 716 -20.60 -0.76 -22.16
CA LEU A 716 -19.83 -1.29 -21.04
C LEU A 716 -18.44 -1.73 -21.53
N ALA A 717 -17.41 -0.92 -21.29
CA ALA A 717 -16.05 -1.19 -21.78
C ALA A 717 -15.36 -2.32 -21.01
N ASP A 718 -15.41 -2.23 -19.68
CA ASP A 718 -14.88 -3.19 -18.74
C ASP A 718 -15.60 -3.09 -17.39
N THR A 719 -15.59 -4.18 -16.63
CA THR A 719 -16.16 -4.27 -15.28
C THR A 719 -15.33 -5.18 -14.39
N LYS A 720 -15.49 -5.04 -13.09
CA LYS A 720 -14.95 -5.91 -12.06
C LYS A 720 -16.09 -6.59 -11.28
N PHE A 721 -16.04 -7.92 -11.18
CA PHE A 721 -16.90 -8.69 -10.30
C PHE A 721 -16.12 -9.26 -9.11
N GLU A 722 -16.84 -9.50 -8.01
CA GLU A 722 -16.33 -10.23 -6.86
C GLU A 722 -17.23 -11.42 -6.55
N PHE A 723 -16.61 -12.50 -6.06
CA PHE A 723 -17.30 -13.75 -5.80
C PHE A 723 -17.08 -14.23 -4.37
N GLY A 724 -18.12 -14.86 -3.82
CA GLY A 724 -18.10 -15.51 -2.52
C GLY A 724 -18.51 -16.97 -2.61
N LEU A 725 -18.24 -17.71 -1.55
CA LEU A 725 -18.63 -19.10 -1.37
C LEU A 725 -19.60 -19.19 -0.19
N LEU A 726 -20.76 -19.78 -0.44
CA LEU A 726 -21.76 -20.09 0.59
C LEU A 726 -21.96 -21.61 0.67
N PRO A 727 -22.07 -22.19 1.87
CA PRO A 727 -22.50 -23.57 1.99
C PRO A 727 -23.94 -23.72 1.50
N ASP A 728 -24.16 -24.71 0.63
CA ASP A 728 -25.48 -25.14 0.21
C ASP A 728 -26.15 -26.06 1.25
N ALA A 729 -27.34 -26.57 0.95
CA ALA A 729 -28.09 -27.45 1.85
C ALA A 729 -27.37 -28.77 2.18
N ASN A 730 -26.39 -29.18 1.36
CA ASN A 730 -25.59 -30.39 1.54
C ASN A 730 -24.22 -30.09 2.17
N GLY A 731 -23.92 -28.82 2.45
CA GLY A 731 -22.64 -28.36 2.96
C GLY A 731 -21.56 -28.16 1.88
N GLU A 732 -21.89 -28.30 0.60
CA GLU A 732 -20.97 -27.97 -0.50
C GLU A 732 -20.92 -26.46 -0.72
N LYS A 733 -19.73 -25.93 -1.03
CA LYS A 733 -19.54 -24.50 -1.27
C LYS A 733 -20.04 -24.10 -2.66
N GLN A 734 -21.14 -23.35 -2.71
CA GLN A 734 -21.69 -22.74 -3.92
C GLN A 734 -21.08 -21.36 -4.18
N LEU A 735 -20.70 -21.11 -5.43
CA LEU A 735 -20.26 -19.79 -5.89
C LEU A 735 -21.44 -18.81 -5.99
N ILE A 736 -21.26 -17.61 -5.45
CA ILE A 736 -22.22 -16.51 -5.51
C ILE A 736 -21.56 -15.19 -5.91
N LEU A 737 -22.33 -14.30 -6.52
CA LEU A 737 -21.93 -12.93 -6.80
C LEU A 737 -22.10 -12.05 -5.55
N ILE A 738 -21.08 -11.25 -5.23
CA ILE A 738 -21.05 -10.43 -4.01
C ILE A 738 -20.62 -8.99 -4.31
N ASP A 739 -20.51 -8.20 -3.24
CA ASP A 739 -20.08 -6.80 -3.20
C ASP A 739 -21.06 -5.81 -3.87
N GLU A 740 -20.60 -4.91 -4.74
CA GLU A 740 -21.45 -4.19 -5.68
C GLU A 740 -21.28 -4.75 -7.09
N CYS A 741 -22.27 -4.48 -7.95
CA CYS A 741 -22.26 -5.02 -9.30
C CYS A 741 -22.58 -3.92 -10.31
N LEU A 742 -21.68 -3.76 -11.30
CA LEU A 742 -21.92 -3.01 -12.53
C LEU A 742 -22.25 -1.51 -12.33
N THR A 743 -21.64 -0.90 -11.32
CA THR A 743 -21.81 0.52 -10.98
C THR A 743 -20.74 1.38 -11.68
N PRO A 744 -20.92 2.71 -11.81
CA PRO A 744 -19.86 3.61 -12.29
C PRO A 744 -18.57 3.61 -11.45
N ASP A 745 -18.60 3.06 -10.22
CA ASP A 745 -17.40 2.90 -9.39
C ASP A 745 -16.59 1.64 -9.73
N SER A 746 -17.26 0.60 -10.26
CA SER A 746 -16.69 -0.72 -10.59
C SER A 746 -16.68 -1.03 -12.10
N SER A 747 -17.31 -0.19 -12.92
CA SER A 747 -17.50 -0.38 -14.35
C SER A 747 -17.26 0.90 -15.15
N ARG A 748 -16.70 0.73 -16.35
CA ARG A 748 -16.52 1.81 -17.30
C ARG A 748 -17.65 1.82 -18.32
N TYR A 749 -18.55 2.80 -18.18
CA TYR A 749 -19.60 3.06 -19.16
C TYR A 749 -19.24 4.24 -20.06
N TRP A 750 -19.50 4.10 -21.35
CA TRP A 750 -19.40 5.16 -22.35
C TRP A 750 -20.74 5.41 -23.03
N SER A 751 -20.92 6.60 -23.59
CA SER A 751 -22.09 6.89 -24.43
C SER A 751 -21.93 6.23 -25.80
N ALA A 752 -22.88 5.38 -26.18
CA ALA A 752 -22.88 4.75 -27.51
C ALA A 752 -22.97 5.79 -28.64
N ALA A 753 -23.67 6.90 -28.40
CA ALA A 753 -23.89 7.96 -29.40
C ALA A 753 -22.61 8.72 -29.77
N THR A 754 -21.65 8.83 -28.85
CA THR A 754 -20.41 9.59 -29.05
C THR A 754 -19.19 8.70 -29.27
N TYR A 755 -19.37 7.38 -29.23
CA TYR A 755 -18.26 6.42 -29.30
C TYR A 755 -17.52 6.48 -30.64
N ARG A 756 -16.19 6.58 -30.57
CA ARG A 756 -15.32 6.47 -31.76
C ARG A 756 -14.00 5.75 -31.41
N PRO A 757 -13.66 4.62 -32.05
CA PRO A 757 -12.36 3.98 -31.87
C PRO A 757 -11.19 4.92 -32.21
N GLY A 758 -10.04 4.70 -31.58
CA GLY A 758 -8.80 5.45 -31.80
C GLY A 758 -8.60 6.67 -30.89
N GLN A 759 -9.51 6.90 -29.94
CA GLN A 759 -9.41 8.02 -28.99
C GLN A 759 -9.95 7.63 -27.59
N PRO A 760 -9.64 8.43 -26.56
CA PRO A 760 -10.33 8.36 -25.26
C PRO A 760 -11.84 8.64 -25.41
N GLN A 761 -12.66 8.01 -24.57
CA GLN A 761 -14.12 8.18 -24.61
C GLN A 761 -14.62 8.96 -23.39
N PRO A 762 -15.63 9.84 -23.57
CA PRO A 762 -16.36 10.41 -22.45
C PRO A 762 -16.97 9.28 -21.61
N SER A 763 -16.56 9.24 -20.34
CA SER A 763 -16.94 8.17 -19.41
C SER A 763 -17.89 8.66 -18.34
N PHE A 764 -18.77 7.76 -17.90
CA PHE A 764 -19.66 7.94 -16.75
C PHE A 764 -19.01 7.49 -15.45
N ASP A 765 -17.84 6.84 -15.51
CA ASP A 765 -17.06 6.40 -14.35
C ASP A 765 -16.21 7.54 -13.75
N LYS A 766 -15.34 7.17 -12.80
CA LYS A 766 -14.38 8.06 -12.12
C LYS A 766 -13.38 8.77 -13.06
N GLN A 767 -13.33 8.45 -14.36
CA GLN A 767 -12.38 9.05 -15.28
C GLN A 767 -12.56 10.57 -15.39
N TYR A 768 -13.79 11.08 -15.35
CA TYR A 768 -14.02 12.53 -15.32
C TYR A 768 -13.31 13.21 -14.14
N LEU A 769 -13.44 12.64 -12.94
CA LEU A 769 -12.75 13.15 -11.75
C LEU A 769 -11.22 13.00 -11.88
N ARG A 770 -10.73 11.87 -12.41
CA ARG A 770 -9.28 11.63 -12.62
C ARG A 770 -8.67 12.64 -13.58
N ASP A 771 -9.37 12.93 -14.68
CA ASP A 771 -8.94 13.90 -15.68
C ASP A 771 -8.88 15.30 -15.07
N TRP A 772 -9.92 15.70 -14.33
CA TRP A 772 -9.94 16.98 -13.62
C TRP A 772 -8.78 17.09 -12.60
N LEU A 773 -8.55 16.08 -11.78
CA LEU A 773 -7.43 16.06 -10.82
C LEU A 773 -6.07 16.15 -11.52
N THR A 774 -5.91 15.48 -12.67
CA THR A 774 -4.67 15.52 -13.44
C THR A 774 -4.44 16.90 -14.05
N GLN A 775 -5.46 17.49 -14.68
CA GLN A 775 -5.37 18.82 -15.29
C GLN A 775 -5.05 19.91 -14.27
N ASN A 776 -5.47 19.74 -13.01
CA ASN A 776 -5.21 20.67 -11.92
C ASN A 776 -3.99 20.30 -11.06
N ASN A 777 -3.25 19.24 -11.40
CA ASN A 777 -2.09 18.74 -10.64
C ASN A 777 -2.41 18.44 -9.14
N LEU A 778 -3.59 17.87 -8.88
CA LEU A 778 -4.13 17.59 -7.54
C LEU A 778 -4.15 16.09 -7.20
N LYS A 779 -3.13 15.34 -7.61
CA LYS A 779 -2.98 13.90 -7.26
C LYS A 779 -2.44 13.74 -5.83
N LYS A 780 -3.17 14.22 -4.84
CA LYS A 780 -2.79 14.25 -3.42
C LYS A 780 -4.00 14.09 -2.49
N ALA A 781 -3.74 13.82 -1.22
CA ALA A 781 -4.77 13.84 -0.17
C ALA A 781 -5.24 15.28 0.16
N GLY A 782 -6.39 15.41 0.82
CA GLY A 782 -6.92 16.70 1.28
C GLY A 782 -7.51 17.56 0.16
N VAL A 783 -8.03 16.93 -0.90
CA VAL A 783 -8.66 17.65 -2.02
C VAL A 783 -10.16 17.79 -1.76
N THR A 784 -10.62 19.04 -1.67
CA THR A 784 -12.04 19.40 -1.72
C THR A 784 -12.43 19.65 -3.18
N LEU A 785 -13.50 19.00 -3.65
CA LEU A 785 -13.98 19.18 -5.03
C LEU A 785 -14.80 20.46 -5.18
N PRO A 786 -14.57 21.27 -6.23
CA PRO A 786 -15.43 22.39 -6.56
C PRO A 786 -16.89 21.98 -6.82
N PRO A 787 -17.88 22.85 -6.55
CA PRO A 787 -19.30 22.52 -6.70
C PRO A 787 -19.71 22.04 -8.11
N ASP A 788 -19.11 22.58 -9.16
CA ASP A 788 -19.35 22.20 -10.55
C ASP A 788 -18.85 20.77 -10.84
N VAL A 789 -17.67 20.40 -10.32
CA VAL A 789 -17.13 19.04 -10.44
C VAL A 789 -18.00 18.03 -9.68
N VAL A 790 -18.48 18.41 -8.49
CA VAL A 790 -19.42 17.60 -7.70
C VAL A 790 -20.73 17.39 -8.47
N ALA A 791 -21.31 18.47 -9.02
CA ALA A 791 -22.55 18.43 -9.77
C ALA A 791 -22.44 17.60 -11.05
N GLU A 792 -21.37 17.77 -11.82
CA GLU A 792 -21.13 17.02 -13.06
C GLU A 792 -20.88 15.54 -12.79
N THR A 793 -20.10 15.21 -11.75
CA THR A 793 -19.87 13.82 -11.33
C THR A 793 -21.18 13.16 -10.92
N LYS A 794 -22.01 13.86 -10.12
CA LYS A 794 -23.34 13.39 -9.74
C LYS A 794 -24.23 13.16 -10.96
N ALA A 795 -24.31 14.12 -11.87
CA ALA A 795 -25.13 14.05 -13.07
C ALA A 795 -24.77 12.85 -13.96
N LYS A 796 -23.47 12.55 -14.11
CA LYS A 796 -23.00 11.36 -14.84
C LYS A 796 -23.46 10.06 -14.18
N TYR A 797 -23.35 9.95 -12.85
CA TYR A 797 -23.75 8.75 -12.12
C TYR A 797 -25.27 8.53 -12.20
N GLU A 798 -26.06 9.59 -12.07
CA GLU A 798 -27.51 9.56 -12.20
C GLU A 798 -27.95 9.24 -13.64
N ASP A 799 -27.32 9.82 -14.67
CA ASP A 799 -27.65 9.50 -16.07
C ASP A 799 -27.30 8.03 -16.41
N ALA A 800 -26.20 7.50 -15.87
CA ALA A 800 -25.89 6.08 -16.02
C ALA A 800 -26.95 5.19 -15.36
N ARG A 801 -27.38 5.50 -14.13
CA ARG A 801 -28.49 4.81 -13.45
C ARG A 801 -29.77 4.86 -14.28
N ASP A 802 -30.17 6.07 -14.68
CA ASP A 802 -31.46 6.29 -15.34
C ASP A 802 -31.51 5.61 -16.71
N ARG A 803 -30.41 5.59 -17.47
CA ARG A 803 -30.33 4.82 -18.73
C ARG A 803 -30.44 3.33 -18.49
N VAL A 804 -29.62 2.78 -17.58
CA VAL A 804 -29.62 1.34 -17.28
C VAL A 804 -31.01 0.88 -16.85
N MET A 805 -31.65 1.61 -15.95
CA MET A 805 -32.95 1.24 -15.40
C MET A 805 -34.13 1.65 -16.31
N GLY A 806 -33.93 2.53 -17.29
CA GLY A 806 -35.01 3.11 -18.09
C GLY A 806 -35.91 4.00 -17.23
N LEU A 807 -35.34 5.04 -16.63
CA LEU A 807 -36.05 6.00 -15.78
C LEU A 807 -36.08 7.40 -16.40
N GLY A 808 -37.03 8.21 -15.95
CA GLY A 808 -37.15 9.62 -16.35
C GLY A 808 -37.34 9.77 -17.86
N LYS A 809 -36.43 10.51 -18.52
CA LYS A 809 -36.44 10.72 -19.98
C LYS A 809 -36.11 9.46 -20.79
N HIS A 810 -35.64 8.40 -20.13
CA HIS A 810 -35.25 7.12 -20.72
C HIS A 810 -36.27 5.99 -20.46
N ALA A 811 -37.42 6.32 -19.86
CA ALA A 811 -38.49 5.38 -19.49
C ALA A 811 -39.26 4.80 -20.67
#